data_AF-A0A381R9E3-F1
#
_entry.id   AF-A0A381R9E3-F1
#
_cell.length_a   1.000
_cell.length_b   1.000
_cell.length_c   1.000
_cell.angle_alpha   90.00
_cell.angle_beta   90.00
_cell.angle_gamma   90.00
#
_symmetry.space_group_name_H-M   'P 1'
#
loop_
_entity.id
_entity.type
_entity.pdbx_description
1 polymer ?
#
loop_
_entity_poly.entity_id
_entity_poly.type
_entity_poly.pdbx_seq_one_letter_code
_entity_poly.pdbx_strand_id
1 'polypeptide(L)'
;MDSLISEYADLYYPNGQLKEKISYKEGLKEGKFTGYYQNGAKKHVKRYEDDLPDGKWQYYTMAGKTNAEEIYVEGKRNDEWYRVEQNEDVYYQFWDMDSLISEYADLHYPNGQLIEKISYKKGLKDGKFTGYYESGATKYKKKYTDDKPDGKWQFYTAGGDKNEVQIYAEGKKVEEWFRIDEKGDTYYQYWDQDSLISEYADLHYSNGQLIEKISYKKGLKDGKFTGYYPSGKVEYVKRYEEDKPMGVWKFVKEDGTTKKIERYEMGKKNEEWITYEENGDVYYQYWDQDSLVSEYADLHYPNGQLIEKISYKEGRKNGKFTGYYESGQTKYIRTYKDDKLEGKYADYTESGQILLKQSYANDLLDGASKEWYLNGEVKVKTSYTAGKLNGGFMSYDSLGRKETKGEYDMGLKTGDWLTWYPSGKKKERLSYFSGKANGMYSLWDEEGRIIKEGEYSNDLKHGVWITFDPDLKRQESYEYYDMGVAKLKYFFKYYDNGNLMEEPSFTEYFRDGEWRQLFDNERIQYLTTYSMGKKYGLYEEWTIKKELVQRGYYEYDLMSALWTYARNDSVIKYEVYDADSIIDGFVYEYYENDKSKADAVFLENGKRDQKWYTYFEEGKDSTISAYDGGKKTGTWYVHFDSTFEVSTETNYENNLKHGDYKEWYIDENPMVEGYYEYGKKHLLWAFWDERGYQRFEEWRMGVLYDTFEYEYYENGQLKEEPSYKNRKKHGKWFRYFPDGEISGVREFANGKRVGEWVDYYRKDEIAFQGIYKDDKKDGPWIWYYMNRGEPGEEGNIMSEVKFNNGELISEKCYKREDSEEISCKEIFGENDYRFADKK
;
A
#
# COMPACT_ATOMS: atom_id res chain seq x y z
N MET A 1 114.58 132.48 -26.26
CA MET A 1 114.33 131.79 -27.55
C MET A 1 115.49 130.87 -27.77
N ASP A 2 115.32 129.58 -27.49
CA ASP A 2 116.09 128.49 -28.08
C ASP A 2 115.08 127.40 -28.39
N SER A 3 114.97 127.04 -29.67
CA SER A 3 113.95 126.14 -30.20
C SER A 3 114.31 124.67 -29.94
N LEU A 4 113.42 123.95 -29.26
CA LEU A 4 113.44 122.50 -29.10
C LEU A 4 113.33 121.80 -30.47
N ILE A 5 114.30 120.93 -30.79
CA ILE A 5 114.31 120.12 -32.02
C ILE A 5 113.64 118.77 -31.71
N SER A 6 112.59 118.42 -32.45
CA SER A 6 112.04 117.05 -32.49
C SER A 6 112.84 116.23 -33.50
N GLU A 7 113.26 115.02 -33.12
CA GLU A 7 114.02 114.12 -33.99
C GLU A 7 113.10 113.06 -34.61
N TYR A 8 113.21 112.88 -35.92
CA TYR A 8 112.47 111.86 -36.68
C TYR A 8 113.45 110.83 -37.21
N ALA A 9 113.12 109.56 -37.06
CA ALA A 9 113.87 108.44 -37.61
C ALA A 9 113.03 107.70 -38.65
N ASP A 10 113.49 107.72 -39.89
CA ASP A 10 112.92 106.92 -40.97
C ASP A 10 113.77 105.65 -41.13
N LEU A 11 113.18 104.49 -40.82
CA LEU A 11 113.83 103.20 -41.02
C LEU A 11 113.46 102.66 -42.39
N TYR A 12 114.45 102.20 -43.16
CA TYR A 12 114.25 101.62 -44.49
C TYR A 12 114.54 100.12 -44.46
N TYR A 13 113.85 99.37 -45.31
CA TYR A 13 114.20 97.99 -45.64
C TYR A 13 115.52 97.95 -46.44
N PRO A 14 116.24 96.82 -46.48
CA PRO A 14 117.48 96.68 -47.27
C PRO A 14 117.31 97.00 -48.77
N ASN A 15 116.08 96.93 -49.29
CA ASN A 15 115.72 97.28 -50.67
C ASN A 15 115.49 98.79 -50.89
N GLY A 16 115.70 99.63 -49.88
CA GLY A 16 115.52 101.08 -49.93
C GLY A 16 114.09 101.59 -49.72
N GLN A 17 113.09 100.74 -49.50
CA GLN A 17 111.72 101.18 -49.21
C GLN A 17 111.51 101.51 -47.73
N LEU A 18 110.65 102.49 -47.43
CA LEU A 18 110.34 102.89 -46.06
C LEU A 18 109.69 101.74 -45.28
N LYS A 19 110.32 101.33 -44.18
CA LYS A 19 109.85 100.27 -43.28
C LYS A 19 109.01 100.84 -42.16
N GLU A 20 109.49 101.91 -41.54
CA GLU A 20 108.84 102.49 -40.38
C GLU A 20 109.17 103.96 -40.25
N LYS A 21 108.17 104.77 -39.95
CA LYS A 21 108.33 106.18 -39.61
C LYS A 21 108.11 106.35 -38.11
N ILE A 22 109.15 106.82 -37.45
CA ILE A 22 109.24 106.88 -36.00
C ILE A 22 109.48 108.33 -35.55
N SER A 23 108.76 108.76 -34.51
CA SER A 23 108.92 110.06 -33.86
C SER A 23 109.46 109.90 -32.43
N TYR A 24 110.49 110.68 -32.11
CA TYR A 24 111.10 110.71 -30.78
C TYR A 24 111.08 112.14 -30.21
N LYS A 25 110.93 112.24 -28.89
CA LYS A 25 111.09 113.46 -28.11
C LYS A 25 111.95 113.12 -26.90
N GLU A 26 113.10 113.79 -26.76
CA GLU A 26 114.10 113.52 -25.71
C GLU A 26 114.56 112.05 -25.59
N GLY A 27 114.57 111.31 -26.71
CA GLY A 27 115.00 109.91 -26.78
C GLY A 27 113.90 108.86 -26.51
N LEU A 28 112.70 109.28 -26.09
CA LEU A 28 111.53 108.40 -25.90
C LEU A 28 110.60 108.46 -27.11
N LYS A 29 109.92 107.36 -27.43
CA LYS A 29 108.93 107.31 -28.51
C LYS A 29 107.75 108.21 -28.17
N GLU A 30 107.46 109.15 -29.05
CA GLU A 30 106.44 110.17 -28.84
C GLU A 30 105.63 110.38 -30.12
N GLY A 31 104.31 110.25 -30.04
CA GLY A 31 103.39 110.50 -31.14
C GLY A 31 103.13 109.28 -32.04
N LYS A 32 102.95 109.53 -33.34
CA LYS A 32 102.39 108.55 -34.28
C LYS A 32 103.46 107.72 -34.99
N PHE A 33 103.34 106.41 -34.86
CA PHE A 33 104.22 105.40 -35.44
C PHE A 33 103.49 104.68 -36.57
N THR A 34 104.01 104.82 -37.79
CA THR A 34 103.43 104.15 -38.96
C THR A 34 104.42 103.15 -39.51
N GLY A 35 104.05 101.86 -39.44
CA GLY A 35 104.78 100.77 -40.05
C GLY A 35 104.21 100.45 -41.43
N TYR A 36 105.09 100.09 -42.37
CA TYR A 36 104.72 99.76 -43.74
C TYR A 36 105.17 98.33 -44.09
N TYR A 37 104.39 97.64 -44.91
CA TYR A 37 104.79 96.39 -45.56
C TYR A 37 105.84 96.68 -46.64
N GLN A 38 106.60 95.66 -47.09
CA GLN A 38 107.60 95.77 -48.17
C GLN A 38 107.02 96.17 -49.54
N ASN A 39 105.69 96.28 -49.68
CA ASN A 39 105.02 96.78 -50.88
C ASN A 39 104.56 98.25 -50.73
N GLY A 40 104.90 98.91 -49.62
CA GLY A 40 104.51 100.28 -49.32
C GLY A 40 103.12 100.47 -48.68
N ALA A 41 102.30 99.41 -48.54
CA ALA A 41 101.02 99.51 -47.86
C ALA A 41 101.21 99.68 -46.34
N LYS A 42 100.33 100.44 -45.68
CA LYS A 42 100.37 100.59 -44.20
C LYS A 42 100.12 99.23 -43.54
N LYS A 43 100.98 98.87 -42.59
CA LYS A 43 100.90 97.65 -41.78
C LYS A 43 100.21 97.90 -40.45
N HIS A 44 100.60 98.98 -39.79
CA HIS A 44 99.96 99.43 -38.57
C HIS A 44 100.12 100.93 -38.38
N VAL A 45 99.18 101.50 -37.65
CA VAL A 45 99.27 102.84 -37.08
C VAL A 45 99.17 102.68 -35.58
N LYS A 46 100.25 103.02 -34.89
CA LYS A 46 100.36 102.98 -33.43
C LYS A 46 100.62 104.39 -32.93
N ARG A 47 100.25 104.67 -31.69
CA ARG A 47 100.58 105.92 -31.02
C ARG A 47 101.20 105.62 -29.66
N TYR A 48 102.19 106.42 -29.31
CA TYR A 48 102.90 106.34 -28.03
C TYR A 48 102.96 107.73 -27.41
N GLU A 49 102.99 107.79 -26.08
CA GLU A 49 103.26 108.99 -25.28
C GLU A 49 104.24 108.56 -24.18
N ASP A 50 105.41 109.21 -24.11
CA ASP A 50 106.51 108.85 -23.20
C ASP A 50 106.87 107.33 -23.20
N ASP A 51 107.07 106.74 -24.38
CA ASP A 51 107.36 105.30 -24.60
C ASP A 51 106.23 104.30 -24.29
N LEU A 52 105.09 104.73 -23.74
CA LEU A 52 103.93 103.87 -23.45
C LEU A 52 102.92 103.85 -24.61
N PRO A 53 102.29 102.69 -24.90
CA PRO A 53 101.16 102.62 -25.83
C PRO A 53 100.03 103.57 -25.42
N ASP A 54 99.65 104.47 -26.33
CA ASP A 54 98.55 105.41 -26.09
C ASP A 54 97.61 105.50 -27.30
N GLY A 55 96.32 105.60 -27.00
CA GLY A 55 95.25 105.75 -27.95
C GLY A 55 95.03 104.52 -28.84
N LYS A 56 94.42 104.79 -29.99
CA LYS A 56 93.93 103.77 -30.91
C LYS A 56 95.04 103.20 -31.79
N TRP A 57 95.32 101.93 -31.59
CA TRP A 57 96.22 101.12 -32.40
C TRP A 57 95.43 100.37 -33.46
N GLN A 58 95.76 100.63 -34.73
CA GLN A 58 95.07 100.02 -35.87
C GLN A 58 96.03 99.15 -36.66
N TYR A 59 95.58 97.95 -36.97
CA TYR A 59 96.30 96.99 -37.79
C TYR A 59 95.57 96.79 -39.11
N TYR A 60 96.33 96.74 -40.19
CA TYR A 60 95.80 96.61 -41.54
C TYR A 60 96.36 95.36 -42.22
N THR A 61 95.55 94.74 -43.07
CA THR A 61 95.99 93.69 -43.99
C THR A 61 96.86 94.26 -45.12
N MET A 62 97.58 93.41 -45.86
CA MET A 62 98.31 93.84 -47.08
C MET A 62 97.40 94.49 -48.15
N ALA A 63 96.09 94.26 -48.09
CA ALA A 63 95.07 94.85 -48.95
C ALA A 63 94.50 96.20 -48.44
N GLY A 64 94.96 96.69 -47.27
CA GLY A 64 94.57 97.99 -46.73
C GLY A 64 93.26 98.02 -45.90
N LYS A 65 92.57 96.88 -45.71
CA LYS A 65 91.44 96.76 -44.76
C LYS A 65 91.94 96.64 -43.32
N THR A 66 91.31 97.34 -42.38
CA THR A 66 91.54 97.17 -40.93
C THR A 66 91.19 95.73 -40.52
N ASN A 67 92.09 95.00 -39.86
CA ASN A 67 91.85 93.63 -39.40
C ASN A 67 91.77 93.49 -37.87
N ALA A 68 92.34 94.44 -37.15
CA ALA A 68 92.24 94.53 -35.71
C ALA A 68 92.36 95.99 -35.28
N GLU A 69 91.65 96.31 -34.23
CA GLU A 69 91.69 97.60 -33.56
C GLU A 69 91.85 97.35 -32.07
N GLU A 70 92.87 97.96 -31.48
CA GLU A 70 93.16 97.92 -30.05
C GLU A 70 93.14 99.35 -29.51
N ILE A 71 92.57 99.57 -28.34
CA ILE A 71 92.55 100.87 -27.67
C ILE A 71 93.38 100.77 -26.39
N TYR A 72 94.33 101.70 -26.23
CA TYR A 72 95.19 101.79 -25.06
C TYR A 72 95.03 103.15 -24.37
N VAL A 73 95.04 103.15 -23.04
CA VAL A 73 95.05 104.36 -22.20
C VAL A 73 96.07 104.12 -21.08
N GLU A 74 97.01 105.06 -20.88
CA GLU A 74 98.12 104.92 -19.90
C GLU A 74 98.92 103.61 -20.05
N GLY A 75 99.10 103.11 -21.28
CA GLY A 75 99.86 101.89 -21.56
C GLY A 75 99.09 100.57 -21.41
N LYS A 76 97.81 100.58 -20.99
CA LYS A 76 96.98 99.39 -20.77
C LYS A 76 95.84 99.29 -21.77
N ARG A 77 95.41 98.06 -22.11
CA ARG A 77 94.24 97.83 -22.97
C ARG A 77 92.98 98.31 -22.27
N ASN A 78 92.19 99.09 -22.97
CA ASN A 78 91.00 99.68 -22.41
C ASN A 78 89.94 99.87 -23.51
N ASP A 79 88.67 99.68 -23.17
CA ASP A 79 87.52 99.73 -24.09
C ASP A 79 87.39 98.50 -25.03
N GLU A 80 86.40 98.55 -25.93
CA GLU A 80 86.11 97.52 -26.91
C GLU A 80 87.26 97.36 -27.92
N TRP A 81 87.73 96.12 -28.06
CA TRP A 81 88.61 95.75 -29.17
C TRP A 81 87.97 94.61 -29.96
N TYR A 82 88.28 94.60 -31.25
CA TYR A 82 87.80 93.55 -32.15
C TYR A 82 88.91 93.05 -33.05
N ARG A 83 88.76 91.79 -33.44
CA ARG A 83 89.58 91.15 -34.46
C ARG A 83 88.67 90.43 -35.44
N VAL A 84 88.98 90.58 -36.72
CA VAL A 84 88.34 89.83 -37.80
C VAL A 84 89.27 88.68 -38.17
N GLU A 85 88.78 87.44 -38.06
CA GLU A 85 89.52 86.25 -38.50
C GLU A 85 89.33 86.00 -40.01
N GLN A 86 90.10 85.05 -40.58
CA GLN A 86 90.10 84.78 -42.03
C GLN A 86 88.72 84.35 -42.59
N ASN A 87 87.80 83.95 -41.72
CA ASN A 87 86.46 83.46 -42.06
C ASN A 87 85.38 84.56 -42.01
N GLU A 88 85.77 85.84 -41.87
CA GLU A 88 84.89 86.99 -41.61
C GLU A 88 84.19 86.99 -40.25
N ASP A 89 84.48 86.01 -39.38
CA ASP A 89 84.04 86.00 -37.99
C ASP A 89 84.62 87.20 -37.23
N VAL A 90 83.73 87.92 -36.53
CA VAL A 90 84.10 89.08 -35.72
C VAL A 90 84.03 88.70 -34.25
N TYR A 91 85.18 88.76 -33.59
CA TYR A 91 85.29 88.54 -32.15
C TYR A 91 85.35 89.87 -31.44
N TYR A 92 84.47 90.03 -30.47
CA TYR A 92 84.40 91.20 -29.60
C TYR A 92 84.86 90.83 -28.21
N GLN A 93 85.65 91.72 -27.64
CA GLN A 93 86.10 91.61 -26.28
C GLN A 93 86.09 93.02 -25.67
N PHE A 94 85.72 93.10 -24.41
CA PHE A 94 85.63 94.37 -23.70
C PHE A 94 86.64 94.37 -22.56
N TRP A 95 87.59 95.30 -22.59
CA TRP A 95 88.65 95.41 -21.59
C TRP A 95 88.48 96.68 -20.78
N ASP A 96 88.78 96.60 -19.49
CA ASP A 96 88.90 97.74 -18.58
C ASP A 96 90.28 97.67 -17.92
N MET A 97 91.19 98.53 -18.35
CA MET A 97 92.57 98.61 -17.83
C MET A 97 93.26 97.24 -17.68
N ASP A 98 93.36 96.47 -18.78
CA ASP A 98 93.87 95.09 -18.90
C ASP A 98 93.04 93.98 -18.19
N SER A 99 91.85 94.29 -17.68
CA SER A 99 90.90 93.29 -17.19
C SER A 99 89.83 92.95 -18.24
N LEU A 100 89.75 91.69 -18.68
CA LEU A 100 88.68 91.25 -19.60
C LEU A 100 87.34 91.16 -18.85
N ILE A 101 86.38 92.00 -19.24
CA ILE A 101 85.05 92.10 -18.61
C ILE A 101 84.08 91.08 -19.20
N SER A 102 84.04 90.97 -20.53
CA SER A 102 83.14 90.09 -21.27
C SER A 102 83.64 89.84 -22.68
N GLU A 103 83.22 88.70 -23.24
CA GLU A 103 83.46 88.35 -24.64
C GLU A 103 82.19 87.74 -25.24
N TYR A 104 81.93 88.04 -26.50
CA TYR A 104 80.80 87.47 -27.23
C TYR A 104 81.17 87.23 -28.69
N ALA A 105 80.44 86.28 -29.29
CA ALA A 105 80.58 85.90 -30.69
C ALA A 105 79.20 85.79 -31.33
N ASP A 106 79.05 86.42 -32.49
CA ASP A 106 77.92 86.20 -33.38
C ASP A 106 78.37 85.21 -34.47
N LEU A 107 77.85 83.98 -34.41
CA LEU A 107 78.15 82.95 -35.42
C LEU A 107 77.18 83.08 -36.59
N HIS A 108 77.71 83.06 -37.82
CA HIS A 108 76.92 83.17 -39.04
C HIS A 108 77.04 81.92 -39.91
N TYR A 109 75.96 81.56 -40.60
CA TYR A 109 75.96 80.57 -41.67
C TYR A 109 76.78 81.12 -42.85
N PRO A 110 77.25 80.27 -43.79
CA PRO A 110 77.98 80.73 -44.98
C PRO A 110 77.22 81.76 -45.85
N ASN A 111 75.89 81.83 -45.70
CA ASN A 111 75.02 82.79 -46.38
C ASN A 111 74.88 84.15 -45.63
N GLY A 112 75.58 84.32 -44.50
CA GLY A 112 75.55 85.53 -43.67
C GLY A 112 74.42 85.58 -42.63
N GLN A 113 73.62 84.52 -42.50
CA GLN A 113 72.53 84.48 -41.53
C GLN A 113 73.00 84.06 -40.13
N LEU A 114 72.49 84.69 -39.09
CA LEU A 114 72.88 84.41 -37.72
C LEU A 114 72.48 82.97 -37.29
N ILE A 115 73.46 82.15 -36.92
CA ILE A 115 73.28 80.80 -36.35
C ILE A 115 72.91 80.93 -34.88
N GLU A 116 73.74 81.63 -34.12
CA GLU A 116 73.67 81.66 -32.67
C GLU A 116 74.37 82.90 -32.12
N LYS A 117 73.73 83.53 -31.12
CA LYS A 117 74.38 84.53 -30.26
C LYS A 117 74.93 83.86 -29.02
N ILE A 118 76.23 83.98 -28.81
CA ILE A 118 76.93 83.36 -27.70
C ILE A 118 77.45 84.42 -26.73
N SER A 119 77.22 84.20 -25.44
CA SER A 119 77.65 85.08 -24.35
C SER A 119 78.59 84.33 -23.40
N TYR A 120 79.75 84.93 -23.13
CA TYR A 120 80.74 84.43 -22.18
C TYR A 120 81.12 85.50 -21.15
N LYS A 121 81.44 85.05 -19.95
CA LYS A 121 82.01 85.86 -18.87
C LYS A 121 83.23 85.14 -18.31
N LYS A 122 84.42 85.75 -18.45
CA LYS A 122 85.71 85.15 -18.06
C LYS A 122 85.94 83.74 -18.64
N GLY A 123 85.56 83.52 -19.91
CA GLY A 123 85.74 82.23 -20.60
C GLY A 123 84.68 81.16 -20.33
N LEU A 124 83.72 81.38 -19.43
CA LEU A 124 82.60 80.45 -19.17
C LEU A 124 81.32 80.93 -19.85
N LYS A 125 80.47 80.01 -20.34
CA LYS A 125 79.14 80.35 -20.88
C LYS A 125 78.29 80.98 -19.78
N ASP A 126 77.92 82.23 -19.98
CA ASP A 126 77.18 83.00 -18.99
C ASP A 126 76.25 83.98 -19.71
N GLY A 127 74.94 83.86 -19.49
CA GLY A 127 73.92 84.70 -20.12
C GLY A 127 72.95 83.93 -21.03
N LYS A 128 72.28 84.67 -21.92
CA LYS A 128 71.22 84.14 -22.79
C LYS A 128 71.79 83.72 -24.14
N PHE A 129 71.41 82.54 -24.58
CA PHE A 129 71.77 81.95 -25.85
C PHE A 129 70.51 81.84 -26.70
N THR A 130 70.54 82.43 -27.89
CA THR A 130 69.44 82.32 -28.85
C THR A 130 69.99 81.71 -30.12
N GLY A 131 69.47 80.54 -30.48
CA GLY A 131 69.79 79.86 -31.72
C GLY A 131 68.66 80.03 -32.73
N TYR A 132 69.01 80.09 -34.01
CA TYR A 132 68.07 80.31 -35.10
C TYR A 132 68.18 79.17 -36.13
N TYR A 133 67.06 78.83 -36.77
CA TYR A 133 67.06 78.02 -37.97
C TYR A 133 67.66 78.81 -39.15
N GLU A 134 68.10 78.12 -40.21
CA GLU A 134 68.53 78.77 -41.46
C GLU A 134 67.41 79.63 -42.09
N SER A 135 66.14 79.42 -41.72
CA SER A 135 65.02 80.29 -42.12
C SER A 135 64.89 81.58 -41.31
N GLY A 136 65.56 81.68 -40.15
CA GLY A 136 65.55 82.86 -39.27
C GLY A 136 64.56 82.75 -38.12
N ALA A 137 63.70 81.73 -38.13
CA ALA A 137 62.85 81.39 -37.00
C ALA A 137 63.70 81.02 -35.79
N THR A 138 63.26 81.42 -34.58
CA THR A 138 63.94 81.04 -33.34
C THR A 138 63.89 79.53 -33.18
N LYS A 139 65.05 78.89 -33.00
CA LYS A 139 65.18 77.45 -32.78
C LYS A 139 65.15 77.12 -31.29
N TYR A 140 65.87 77.90 -30.48
CA TYR A 140 65.81 77.81 -29.04
C TYR A 140 66.17 79.13 -28.34
N LYS A 141 65.72 79.24 -27.10
CA LYS A 141 66.18 80.22 -26.11
C LYS A 141 66.69 79.46 -24.90
N LYS A 142 67.98 79.57 -24.60
CA LYS A 142 68.66 78.92 -23.48
C LYS A 142 69.31 79.98 -22.58
N LYS A 143 69.56 79.62 -21.32
CA LYS A 143 70.32 80.46 -20.39
C LYS A 143 71.34 79.58 -19.68
N TYR A 144 72.54 80.12 -19.50
CA TYR A 144 73.63 79.50 -18.74
C TYR A 144 74.12 80.46 -17.66
N THR A 145 74.67 79.92 -16.59
CA THR A 145 75.38 80.66 -15.53
C THR A 145 76.59 79.83 -15.12
N ASP A 146 77.78 80.39 -15.26
CA ASP A 146 79.07 79.70 -15.01
C ASP A 146 79.14 78.29 -15.65
N ASP A 147 78.91 78.19 -16.97
CA ASP A 147 78.88 76.95 -17.78
C ASP A 147 77.74 75.95 -17.47
N LYS A 148 76.89 76.23 -16.48
CA LYS A 148 75.76 75.37 -16.11
C LYS A 148 74.46 75.85 -16.77
N PRO A 149 73.63 74.94 -17.33
CA PRO A 149 72.26 75.26 -17.71
C PRO A 149 71.48 75.89 -16.56
N ASP A 150 70.83 77.03 -16.80
CA ASP A 150 70.08 77.75 -15.78
C ASP A 150 68.75 78.30 -16.33
N GLY A 151 67.71 78.24 -15.51
CA GLY A 151 66.38 78.74 -15.82
C GLY A 151 65.65 77.99 -16.95
N LYS A 152 64.71 78.69 -17.57
CA LYS A 152 63.80 78.12 -18.56
C LYS A 152 64.43 78.10 -19.95
N TRP A 153 64.66 76.91 -20.47
CA TRP A 153 65.02 76.65 -21.86
C TRP A 153 63.76 76.39 -22.67
N GLN A 154 63.64 77.03 -23.83
CA GLN A 154 62.48 76.92 -24.69
C GLN A 154 62.91 76.54 -26.10
N PHE A 155 62.26 75.56 -26.68
CA PHE A 155 62.50 75.08 -28.04
C PHE A 155 61.24 75.27 -28.87
N TYR A 156 61.44 75.62 -30.13
CA TYR A 156 60.36 75.94 -31.05
C TYR A 156 60.48 75.09 -32.31
N THR A 157 59.35 74.79 -32.94
CA THR A 157 59.31 74.18 -34.27
C THR A 157 59.77 75.18 -35.33
N ALA A 158 60.07 74.72 -36.55
CA ALA A 158 60.39 75.62 -37.67
C ALA A 158 59.23 76.59 -38.01
N GLY A 159 58.00 76.26 -37.62
CA GLY A 159 56.80 77.11 -37.77
C GLY A 159 56.60 78.15 -36.66
N GLY A 160 57.41 78.12 -35.59
CA GLY A 160 57.35 79.09 -34.48
C GLY A 160 56.52 78.65 -33.27
N ASP A 161 55.86 77.49 -33.32
CA ASP A 161 55.11 76.94 -32.19
C ASP A 161 56.05 76.39 -31.11
N LYS A 162 55.62 76.48 -29.85
CA LYS A 162 56.36 75.89 -28.72
C LYS A 162 56.35 74.37 -28.86
N ASN A 163 57.53 73.78 -28.95
CA ASN A 163 57.71 72.34 -29.12
C ASN A 163 58.04 71.65 -27.79
N GLU A 164 58.96 72.26 -27.04
CA GLU A 164 59.50 71.69 -25.81
C GLU A 164 59.93 72.82 -24.87
N VAL A 165 59.71 72.62 -23.57
CA VAL A 165 60.19 73.52 -22.51
C VAL A 165 60.95 72.69 -21.49
N GLN A 166 62.20 73.06 -21.21
CA GLN A 166 63.02 72.46 -20.16
C GLN A 166 63.31 73.51 -19.08
N ILE A 167 63.34 73.14 -17.80
CA ILE A 167 63.64 74.04 -16.69
C ILE A 167 64.87 73.50 -15.95
N TYR A 168 65.86 74.36 -15.71
CA TYR A 168 67.10 74.03 -15.03
C TYR A 168 67.30 74.92 -13.78
N ALA A 169 67.83 74.35 -12.70
CA ALA A 169 68.31 75.04 -11.52
C ALA A 169 69.63 74.40 -11.06
N GLU A 170 70.64 75.23 -10.77
CA GLU A 170 71.99 74.79 -10.38
C GLU A 170 72.66 73.81 -11.38
N GLY A 171 72.30 73.85 -12.66
CA GLY A 171 72.80 72.94 -13.68
C GLY A 171 72.07 71.60 -13.80
N LYS A 172 71.04 71.35 -12.96
CA LYS A 172 70.20 70.14 -13.01
C LYS A 172 68.81 70.46 -13.55
N LYS A 173 68.17 69.50 -14.22
CA LYS A 173 66.77 69.62 -14.67
C LYS A 173 65.84 69.58 -13.45
N VAL A 174 64.82 70.44 -13.40
CA VAL A 174 63.85 70.50 -12.31
C VAL A 174 62.39 70.68 -12.77
N GLU A 175 61.53 69.96 -12.04
CA GLU A 175 60.10 70.07 -11.74
C GLU A 175 58.98 69.95 -12.79
N GLU A 176 59.03 70.44 -14.02
CA GLU A 176 57.97 70.08 -14.98
C GLU A 176 58.42 70.37 -16.41
N TRP A 177 58.36 69.35 -17.26
CA TRP A 177 58.44 69.57 -18.69
C TRP A 177 57.34 68.83 -19.42
N PHE A 178 56.94 69.43 -20.54
CA PHE A 178 56.02 68.80 -21.46
C PHE A 178 56.58 68.85 -22.88
N ARG A 179 56.17 67.87 -23.68
CA ARG A 179 56.31 67.86 -25.14
C ARG A 179 54.94 67.72 -25.76
N ILE A 180 54.76 68.37 -26.91
CA ILE A 180 53.56 68.24 -27.73
C ILE A 180 53.99 67.47 -28.99
N ASP A 181 53.30 66.39 -29.31
CA ASP A 181 53.58 65.65 -30.55
C ASP A 181 52.87 66.27 -31.77
N GLU A 182 53.08 65.69 -32.96
CA GLU A 182 52.47 66.18 -34.21
C GLU A 182 50.93 66.17 -34.21
N LYS A 183 50.30 65.42 -33.28
CA LYS A 183 48.84 65.31 -33.16
C LYS A 183 48.26 66.30 -32.15
N GLY A 184 49.10 67.04 -31.43
CA GLY A 184 48.68 67.92 -30.35
C GLY A 184 48.56 67.23 -28.99
N ASP A 185 48.99 65.97 -28.86
CA ASP A 185 48.97 65.24 -27.60
C ASP A 185 50.05 65.79 -26.68
N THR A 186 49.69 66.08 -25.43
CA THR A 186 50.63 66.66 -24.46
C THR A 186 51.10 65.60 -23.50
N TYR A 187 52.41 65.39 -23.44
CA TYR A 187 53.07 64.46 -22.52
C TYR A 187 53.81 65.26 -21.47
N TYR A 188 53.56 64.96 -20.21
CA TYR A 188 54.18 65.58 -19.05
C TYR A 188 55.09 64.57 -18.37
N GLN A 189 56.28 65.01 -17.95
CA GLN A 189 57.19 64.18 -17.17
C GLN A 189 57.68 64.92 -15.93
N TYR A 190 57.62 64.23 -14.80
CA TYR A 190 58.06 64.72 -13.50
C TYR A 190 59.32 63.99 -13.04
N TRP A 191 60.35 64.75 -12.69
CA TRP A 191 61.69 64.26 -12.39
C TRP A 191 62.13 64.74 -11.00
N ASP A 192 62.74 63.87 -10.21
CA ASP A 192 63.45 64.21 -8.96
C ASP A 192 64.88 63.70 -9.02
N GLN A 193 65.85 64.62 -8.89
CA GLN A 193 67.29 64.35 -8.79
C GLN A 193 67.81 63.26 -9.77
N ASP A 194 67.32 63.27 -11.01
CA ASP A 194 67.64 62.36 -12.13
C ASP A 194 66.79 61.07 -12.25
N SER A 195 65.76 60.90 -11.42
CA SER A 195 64.77 59.81 -11.53
C SER A 195 63.43 60.31 -12.05
N LEU A 196 62.91 59.70 -13.11
CA LEU A 196 61.52 59.89 -13.55
C LEU A 196 60.60 59.33 -12.45
N ILE A 197 59.89 60.20 -11.73
CA ILE A 197 58.94 59.81 -10.68
C ILE A 197 57.63 59.39 -11.34
N SER A 198 57.09 60.25 -12.19
CA SER A 198 55.81 60.05 -12.84
C SER A 198 55.81 60.71 -14.20
N GLU A 199 54.95 60.21 -15.07
CA GLU A 199 54.63 60.83 -16.33
C GLU A 199 53.14 60.67 -16.56
N TYR A 200 52.52 61.63 -17.24
CA TYR A 200 51.13 61.53 -17.62
C TYR A 200 50.93 62.14 -19.00
N ALA A 201 49.91 61.67 -19.70
CA ALA A 201 49.59 62.11 -21.04
C ALA A 201 48.11 62.45 -21.14
N ASP A 202 47.82 63.59 -21.76
CA ASP A 202 46.48 63.98 -22.18
C ASP A 202 46.42 63.77 -23.70
N LEU A 203 45.72 62.71 -24.12
CA LEU A 203 45.53 62.34 -25.53
C LEU A 203 44.29 63.03 -26.09
N HIS A 204 44.36 63.52 -27.32
CA HIS A 204 43.31 64.27 -27.99
C HIS A 204 42.97 63.69 -29.37
N TYR A 205 41.72 63.86 -29.79
CA TYR A 205 41.26 63.60 -31.15
C TYR A 205 41.92 64.62 -32.09
N SER A 206 41.94 64.33 -33.40
CA SER A 206 42.49 65.26 -34.41
C SER A 206 41.80 66.64 -34.44
N ASN A 207 40.63 66.77 -33.81
CA ASN A 207 39.88 68.02 -33.65
C ASN A 207 40.19 68.76 -32.32
N GLY A 208 41.11 68.25 -31.49
CA GLY A 208 41.52 68.83 -30.21
C GLY A 208 40.67 68.44 -29.00
N GLN A 209 39.67 67.57 -29.14
CA GLN A 209 38.88 67.07 -27.99
C GLN A 209 39.65 66.00 -27.22
N LEU A 210 39.58 66.02 -25.89
CA LEU A 210 40.26 65.05 -25.03
C LEU A 210 39.70 63.62 -25.22
N ILE A 211 40.58 62.66 -25.51
CA ILE A 211 40.28 61.22 -25.61
C ILE A 211 40.47 60.56 -24.25
N GLU A 212 41.65 60.70 -23.66
CA GLU A 212 42.05 59.96 -22.47
C GLU A 212 43.13 60.70 -21.69
N LYS A 213 43.00 60.68 -20.36
CA LYS A 213 44.08 61.05 -19.43
C LYS A 213 44.72 59.80 -18.88
N ILE A 214 46.03 59.71 -19.02
CA ILE A 214 46.82 58.51 -18.74
C ILE A 214 47.89 58.86 -17.71
N SER A 215 48.12 57.98 -16.74
CA SER A 215 49.16 58.14 -15.70
C SER A 215 50.14 56.96 -15.73
N TYR A 216 51.43 57.25 -15.62
CA TYR A 216 52.49 56.25 -15.51
C TYR A 216 53.46 56.61 -14.39
N LYS A 217 54.14 55.59 -13.88
CA LYS A 217 55.21 55.66 -12.89
C LYS A 217 56.33 54.75 -13.34
N LYS A 218 57.53 55.32 -13.54
CA LYS A 218 58.71 54.60 -14.09
C LYS A 218 58.43 53.84 -15.40
N GLY A 219 57.63 54.40 -16.30
CA GLY A 219 57.31 53.80 -17.60
C GLY A 219 56.20 52.73 -17.58
N LEU A 220 55.63 52.41 -16.41
CA LEU A 220 54.52 51.46 -16.26
C LEU A 220 53.24 52.24 -15.94
N LYS A 221 52.08 51.80 -16.44
CA LYS A 221 50.78 52.40 -16.12
C LYS A 221 50.55 52.33 -14.61
N ASP A 222 50.32 53.48 -14.00
CA ASP A 222 50.22 53.60 -12.55
C ASP A 222 49.36 54.82 -12.20
N GLY A 223 48.28 54.60 -11.43
CA GLY A 223 47.32 55.63 -11.07
C GLY A 223 46.02 55.58 -11.88
N LYS A 224 45.34 56.72 -11.96
CA LYS A 224 43.96 56.83 -12.50
C LYS A 224 43.99 57.19 -13.98
N PHE A 225 43.18 56.49 -14.76
CA PHE A 225 42.98 56.67 -16.18
C PHE A 225 41.53 57.09 -16.42
N THR A 226 41.31 58.16 -17.17
CA THR A 226 39.95 58.66 -17.46
C THR A 226 39.79 58.82 -18.96
N GLY A 227 38.89 58.05 -19.56
CA GLY A 227 38.52 58.16 -20.96
C GLY A 227 37.26 59.00 -21.14
N TYR A 228 37.14 59.65 -22.29
CA TYR A 228 36.07 60.59 -22.61
C TYR A 228 35.42 60.28 -23.96
N TYR A 229 34.11 60.41 -24.02
CA TYR A 229 33.36 60.44 -25.28
C TYR A 229 33.73 61.67 -26.12
N PRO A 230 33.46 61.69 -27.43
CA PRO A 230 33.60 62.89 -28.26
C PRO A 230 32.81 64.11 -27.73
N SER A 231 31.76 63.89 -26.94
CA SER A 231 31.02 64.97 -26.26
C SER A 231 31.74 65.58 -25.05
N GLY A 232 32.86 65.00 -24.60
CA GLY A 232 33.62 65.42 -23.41
C GLY A 232 33.10 64.83 -22.09
N LYS A 233 32.04 64.02 -22.12
CA LYS A 233 31.58 63.27 -20.93
C LYS A 233 32.49 62.07 -20.66
N VAL A 234 32.66 61.71 -19.39
CA VAL A 234 33.48 60.55 -18.99
C VAL A 234 32.86 59.25 -19.52
N GLU A 235 33.64 58.48 -20.28
CA GLU A 235 33.28 57.15 -20.78
C GLU A 235 33.71 56.06 -19.80
N TYR A 236 34.92 56.17 -19.24
CA TYR A 236 35.39 55.24 -18.23
C TYR A 236 36.39 55.86 -17.27
N VAL A 237 36.47 55.26 -16.09
CA VAL A 237 37.51 55.49 -15.09
C VAL A 237 38.14 54.15 -14.77
N LYS A 238 39.44 54.01 -15.02
CA LYS A 238 40.24 52.81 -14.73
C LYS A 238 41.36 53.19 -13.77
N ARG A 239 41.92 52.20 -13.08
CA ARG A 239 43.09 52.39 -12.22
C ARG A 239 44.07 51.23 -12.43
N TYR A 240 45.35 51.57 -12.46
CA TYR A 240 46.45 50.63 -12.61
C TYR A 240 47.48 50.84 -11.50
N GLU A 241 48.24 49.79 -11.21
CA GLU A 241 49.43 49.82 -10.34
C GLU A 241 50.47 48.89 -10.98
N GLU A 242 51.63 49.44 -11.37
CA GLU A 242 52.68 48.72 -12.09
C GLU A 242 52.17 47.89 -13.30
N ASP A 243 51.48 48.54 -14.25
CA ASP A 243 50.83 47.94 -15.43
C ASP A 243 49.67 46.97 -15.17
N LYS A 244 49.36 46.67 -13.91
CA LYS A 244 48.29 45.74 -13.53
C LYS A 244 46.99 46.49 -13.20
N PRO A 245 45.84 46.07 -13.76
CA PRO A 245 44.53 46.56 -13.32
C PRO A 245 44.35 46.50 -11.80
N MET A 246 43.87 47.59 -11.20
CA MET A 246 43.70 47.71 -9.74
C MET A 246 42.46 48.52 -9.38
N GLY A 247 41.75 48.12 -8.34
CA GLY A 247 40.58 48.81 -7.80
C GLY A 247 39.35 48.73 -8.69
N VAL A 248 38.46 49.73 -8.55
CA VAL A 248 37.18 49.78 -9.26
C VAL A 248 37.34 50.47 -10.61
N TRP A 249 37.07 49.73 -11.68
CA TRP A 249 36.93 50.23 -13.03
C TRP A 249 35.45 50.50 -13.29
N LYS A 250 35.11 51.72 -13.71
CA LYS A 250 33.73 52.14 -13.97
C LYS A 250 33.60 52.62 -15.40
N PHE A 251 32.61 52.08 -16.12
CA PHE A 251 32.24 52.47 -17.47
C PHE A 251 30.84 53.09 -17.43
N VAL A 252 30.67 54.21 -18.14
CA VAL A 252 29.47 55.05 -18.10
C VAL A 252 28.97 55.22 -19.53
N LYS A 253 27.65 55.19 -19.73
CA LYS A 253 27.01 55.51 -21.02
C LYS A 253 27.05 57.03 -21.25
N GLU A 254 26.87 57.49 -22.49
CA GLU A 254 26.93 58.92 -22.82
C GLU A 254 25.81 59.76 -22.15
N ASP A 255 24.72 59.13 -21.70
CA ASP A 255 23.66 59.76 -20.92
C ASP A 255 24.05 60.00 -19.44
N GLY A 256 25.16 59.44 -18.97
CA GLY A 256 25.65 59.54 -17.59
C GLY A 256 25.29 58.36 -16.70
N THR A 257 24.49 57.40 -17.18
CA THR A 257 24.16 56.17 -16.45
C THR A 257 25.32 55.19 -16.45
N THR A 258 25.45 54.37 -15.40
CA THR A 258 26.55 53.40 -15.31
C THR A 258 26.28 52.25 -16.28
N LYS A 259 27.25 51.94 -17.15
CA LYS A 259 27.19 50.80 -18.08
C LYS A 259 27.73 49.54 -17.43
N LYS A 260 28.88 49.66 -16.75
CA LYS A 260 29.62 48.52 -16.21
C LYS A 260 30.50 48.92 -15.04
N ILE A 261 30.62 48.07 -14.04
CA ILE A 261 31.57 48.16 -12.93
C ILE A 261 32.36 46.86 -12.92
N GLU A 262 33.67 46.97 -12.94
CA GLU A 262 34.61 45.85 -12.80
C GLU A 262 35.54 46.15 -11.63
N ARG A 263 36.01 45.11 -10.95
CA ARG A 263 36.88 45.23 -9.80
C ARG A 263 38.08 44.31 -9.97
N TYR A 264 39.27 44.86 -9.72
CA TYR A 264 40.53 44.16 -9.91
C TYR A 264 41.43 44.32 -8.69
N GLU A 265 42.21 43.29 -8.39
CA GLU A 265 43.29 43.33 -7.40
C GLU A 265 44.55 42.72 -8.02
N MET A 266 45.61 43.52 -8.11
CA MET A 266 46.91 43.12 -8.69
C MET A 266 46.78 42.46 -10.08
N GLY A 267 45.91 43.00 -10.93
CA GLY A 267 45.69 42.57 -12.31
C GLY A 267 44.73 41.41 -12.50
N LYS A 268 44.24 40.83 -11.41
CA LYS A 268 43.24 39.76 -11.44
C LYS A 268 41.84 40.29 -11.18
N LYS A 269 40.83 39.67 -11.78
CA LYS A 269 39.43 39.95 -11.49
C LYS A 269 39.13 39.58 -10.03
N ASN A 270 38.53 40.49 -9.29
CA ASN A 270 38.21 40.27 -7.88
C ASN A 270 36.91 40.98 -7.49
N GLU A 271 36.24 40.53 -6.44
CA GLU A 271 34.95 41.03 -5.96
C GLU A 271 33.85 41.03 -7.04
N GLU A 272 32.81 41.85 -6.84
CA GLU A 272 31.62 41.92 -7.69
C GLU A 272 31.80 42.84 -8.89
N TRP A 273 31.52 42.30 -10.07
CA TRP A 273 31.38 42.99 -11.34
C TRP A 273 29.89 43.14 -11.65
N ILE A 274 29.49 44.31 -12.15
CA ILE A 274 28.08 44.65 -12.43
C ILE A 274 27.97 45.17 -13.86
N THR A 275 27.05 44.66 -14.66
CA THR A 275 26.76 45.15 -16.01
C THR A 275 25.28 45.55 -16.10
N TYR A 276 25.01 46.74 -16.65
CA TYR A 276 23.66 47.29 -16.80
C TYR A 276 23.30 47.35 -18.29
N GLU A 277 22.32 46.54 -18.70
CA GLU A 277 21.82 46.50 -20.08
C GLU A 277 20.86 47.66 -20.39
N GLU A 278 20.53 47.87 -21.67
CA GLU A 278 19.58 48.92 -22.09
C GLU A 278 18.12 48.61 -21.75
N ASN A 279 17.76 47.33 -21.66
CA ASN A 279 16.41 46.89 -21.30
C ASN A 279 16.14 46.95 -19.78
N GLY A 280 17.12 47.36 -18.97
CA GLY A 280 17.04 47.42 -17.52
C GLY A 280 17.58 46.20 -16.79
N ASP A 281 17.96 45.13 -17.50
CA ASP A 281 18.56 43.94 -16.89
C ASP A 281 19.91 44.26 -16.26
N VAL A 282 20.18 43.65 -15.10
CA VAL A 282 21.45 43.82 -14.38
C VAL A 282 22.10 42.46 -14.18
N TYR A 283 23.35 42.33 -14.61
CA TYR A 283 24.15 41.12 -14.49
C TYR A 283 25.28 41.33 -13.48
N TYR A 284 25.44 40.38 -12.58
CA TYR A 284 26.42 40.38 -11.52
C TYR A 284 27.34 39.17 -11.69
N GLN A 285 28.65 39.37 -11.53
CA GLN A 285 29.64 38.30 -11.50
C GLN A 285 30.57 38.52 -10.31
N TYR A 286 30.62 37.58 -9.37
CA TYR A 286 31.56 37.63 -8.26
C TYR A 286 32.80 36.82 -8.59
N TRP A 287 33.94 37.50 -8.58
CA TRP A 287 35.26 36.93 -8.85
C TRP A 287 36.10 36.87 -7.57
N ASP A 288 36.90 35.83 -7.42
CA ASP A 288 37.95 35.74 -6.41
C ASP A 288 39.24 35.36 -7.13
N GLN A 289 40.17 36.33 -7.27
CA GLN A 289 41.48 36.13 -7.90
C GLN A 289 41.42 35.39 -9.26
N ASP A 290 40.66 35.93 -10.22
CA ASP A 290 40.35 35.36 -11.56
C ASP A 290 39.45 34.11 -11.58
N SER A 291 39.08 33.57 -10.43
CA SER A 291 38.12 32.46 -10.34
C SER A 291 36.70 33.01 -10.23
N LEU A 292 35.83 32.62 -11.16
CA LEU A 292 34.41 33.00 -11.12
C LEU A 292 33.69 32.18 -10.04
N VAL A 293 33.26 32.83 -8.96
CA VAL A 293 32.63 32.16 -7.80
C VAL A 293 31.13 32.02 -7.99
N SER A 294 30.47 33.06 -8.49
CA SER A 294 29.04 33.08 -8.76
C SER A 294 28.67 34.15 -9.78
N GLU A 295 27.54 33.95 -10.44
CA GLU A 295 26.92 34.91 -11.32
C GLU A 295 25.44 35.01 -10.96
N TYR A 296 24.84 36.18 -11.08
CA TYR A 296 23.40 36.31 -10.94
C TYR A 296 22.88 37.44 -11.83
N ALA A 297 21.59 37.39 -12.17
CA ALA A 297 20.98 38.45 -12.93
C ALA A 297 19.61 38.81 -12.37
N ASP A 298 19.29 40.09 -12.45
CA ASP A 298 17.97 40.65 -12.17
C ASP A 298 17.36 41.02 -13.54
N LEU A 299 16.40 40.21 -14.00
CA LEU A 299 15.70 40.40 -15.27
C LEU A 299 14.47 41.29 -15.09
N HIS A 300 14.16 42.20 -16.01
CA HIS A 300 13.08 43.17 -15.87
C HIS A 300 12.06 43.13 -17.04
N TYR A 301 10.80 43.40 -16.72
CA TYR A 301 9.70 43.59 -17.66
C TYR A 301 9.90 44.90 -18.44
N PRO A 302 9.25 45.11 -19.59
CA PRO A 302 9.31 46.38 -20.31
C PRO A 302 8.86 47.60 -19.48
N ASN A 303 8.07 47.38 -18.42
CA ASN A 303 7.64 48.42 -17.48
C ASN A 303 8.66 48.70 -16.35
N GLY A 304 9.81 48.03 -16.35
CA GLY A 304 10.88 48.16 -15.36
C GLY A 304 10.70 47.36 -14.07
N GLN A 305 9.62 46.58 -13.92
CA GLN A 305 9.48 45.69 -12.77
C GLN A 305 10.30 44.41 -12.94
N LEU A 306 10.78 43.86 -11.83
CA LEU A 306 11.59 42.64 -11.83
C LEU A 306 10.75 41.43 -12.27
N ILE A 307 11.24 40.66 -13.26
CA ILE A 307 10.69 39.37 -13.73
C ILE A 307 11.23 38.25 -12.85
N GLU A 308 12.54 38.16 -12.71
CA GLU A 308 13.19 37.02 -12.10
C GLU A 308 14.59 37.38 -11.59
N LYS A 309 14.94 36.88 -10.41
CA LYS A 309 16.32 36.79 -9.93
C LYS A 309 16.83 35.38 -10.17
N ILE A 310 17.92 35.28 -10.93
CA ILE A 310 18.53 34.00 -11.32
C ILE A 310 19.95 33.93 -10.77
N SER A 311 20.41 32.74 -10.35
CA SER A 311 21.75 32.54 -9.80
C SER A 311 22.45 31.36 -10.48
N TYR A 312 23.71 31.55 -10.84
CA TYR A 312 24.56 30.58 -11.49
C TYR A 312 25.90 30.46 -10.76
N LYS A 313 26.52 29.30 -10.89
CA LYS A 313 27.90 29.03 -10.51
C LYS A 313 28.55 28.27 -11.65
N GLU A 314 29.66 28.80 -12.19
CA GLU A 314 30.38 28.22 -13.33
C GLU A 314 29.48 27.92 -14.54
N GLY A 315 28.54 28.83 -14.86
CA GLY A 315 27.58 28.68 -15.95
C GLY A 315 26.41 27.72 -15.68
N ARG A 316 26.33 27.09 -14.50
CA ARG A 316 25.23 26.18 -14.11
C ARG A 316 24.31 26.83 -13.10
N LYS A 317 22.99 26.58 -13.16
CA LYS A 317 22.02 27.09 -12.17
C LYS A 317 22.42 26.62 -10.78
N ASN A 318 22.64 27.56 -9.87
CA ASN A 318 23.07 27.26 -8.51
C ASN A 318 22.61 28.37 -7.56
N GLY A 319 21.87 28.03 -6.51
CA GLY A 319 21.29 28.97 -5.57
C GLY A 319 19.78 29.18 -5.77
N LYS A 320 19.27 30.30 -5.24
CA LYS A 320 17.84 30.60 -5.16
C LYS A 320 17.37 31.43 -6.35
N PHE A 321 16.40 30.90 -7.08
CA PHE A 321 15.68 31.57 -8.16
C PHE A 321 14.36 32.10 -7.61
N THR A 322 14.07 33.37 -7.86
CA THR A 322 12.82 34.00 -7.42
C THR A 322 12.17 34.69 -8.62
N GLY A 323 11.04 34.17 -9.07
CA GLY A 323 10.23 34.78 -10.12
C GLY A 323 9.14 35.66 -9.53
N TYR A 324 8.74 36.70 -10.25
CA TYR A 324 7.74 37.68 -9.85
C TYR A 324 6.66 37.82 -10.93
N TYR A 325 5.49 38.30 -10.53
CA TYR A 325 4.43 38.75 -11.43
C TYR A 325 4.67 40.21 -11.89
N GLU A 326 3.96 40.68 -12.90
CA GLU A 326 3.97 42.09 -13.34
C GLU A 326 3.45 43.09 -12.28
N SER A 327 2.86 42.58 -11.20
CA SER A 327 2.48 43.35 -10.01
C SER A 327 3.60 43.46 -8.97
N GLY A 328 4.73 42.77 -9.16
CA GLY A 328 5.87 42.71 -8.25
C GLY A 328 5.73 41.68 -7.14
N GLN A 329 4.59 40.99 -7.04
CA GLN A 329 4.39 39.89 -6.09
C GLN A 329 5.21 38.65 -6.50
N THR A 330 5.72 37.91 -5.52
CA THR A 330 6.48 36.68 -5.80
C THR A 330 5.57 35.66 -6.48
N LYS A 331 6.02 35.13 -7.62
CA LYS A 331 5.33 34.09 -8.41
C LYS A 331 5.79 32.70 -8.01
N TYR A 332 7.10 32.51 -7.87
CA TYR A 332 7.68 31.25 -7.41
C TYR A 332 9.05 31.46 -6.76
N ILE A 333 9.44 30.47 -5.95
CA ILE A 333 10.79 30.32 -5.41
C ILE A 333 11.27 28.92 -5.75
N ARG A 334 12.45 28.81 -6.35
CA ARG A 334 13.10 27.55 -6.70
C ARG A 334 14.54 27.58 -6.21
N THR A 335 15.09 26.44 -5.84
CA THR A 335 16.49 26.33 -5.43
C THR A 335 17.17 25.29 -6.30
N TYR A 336 18.31 25.65 -6.88
CA TYR A 336 19.08 24.78 -7.75
C TYR A 336 20.47 24.51 -7.17
N LYS A 337 21.05 23.36 -7.50
CA LYS A 337 22.45 23.01 -7.30
C LYS A 337 22.92 22.25 -8.54
N ASP A 338 23.90 22.82 -9.23
CA ASP A 338 24.51 22.25 -10.43
C ASP A 338 23.47 21.82 -11.50
N ASP A 339 22.62 22.78 -11.88
CA ASP A 339 21.49 22.66 -12.83
C ASP A 339 20.28 21.85 -12.37
N LYS A 340 20.35 21.19 -11.21
CA LYS A 340 19.26 20.37 -10.66
C LYS A 340 18.50 21.08 -9.55
N LEU A 341 17.18 20.87 -9.46
CA LEU A 341 16.39 21.32 -8.33
C LEU A 341 16.86 20.62 -7.05
N GLU A 342 17.24 21.43 -6.05
CA GLU A 342 17.82 20.99 -4.78
C GLU A 342 17.38 21.96 -3.68
N GLY A 343 16.56 21.49 -2.75
CA GLY A 343 16.01 22.28 -1.65
C GLY A 343 14.59 22.77 -1.90
N LYS A 344 14.32 24.04 -1.55
CA LYS A 344 12.95 24.56 -1.45
C LYS A 344 12.37 24.93 -2.81
N TYR A 345 11.13 24.53 -3.03
CA TYR A 345 10.27 24.94 -4.13
C TYR A 345 8.95 25.51 -3.57
N ALA A 346 8.47 26.64 -4.10
CA ALA A 346 7.16 27.18 -3.75
C ALA A 346 6.55 27.97 -4.92
N ASP A 347 5.25 27.82 -5.12
CA ASP A 347 4.45 28.62 -6.07
C ASP A 347 3.39 29.42 -5.33
N TYR A 348 3.13 30.63 -5.83
CA TYR A 348 2.22 31.61 -5.23
C TYR A 348 1.23 32.13 -6.28
N THR A 349 0.09 32.64 -5.83
CA THR A 349 -0.84 33.43 -6.64
C THR A 349 -0.33 34.87 -6.79
N GLU A 350 -0.92 35.62 -7.72
CA GLU A 350 -0.65 37.05 -7.86
C GLU A 350 -1.08 37.88 -6.63
N SER A 351 -2.05 37.39 -5.84
CA SER A 351 -2.42 37.99 -4.55
C SER A 351 -1.44 37.68 -3.40
N GLY A 352 -0.40 36.88 -3.64
CA GLY A 352 0.62 36.49 -2.65
C GLY A 352 0.28 35.23 -1.84
N GLN A 353 -0.80 34.52 -2.18
CA GLN A 353 -1.22 33.30 -1.50
C GLN A 353 -0.42 32.10 -2.00
N ILE A 354 0.06 31.26 -1.08
CA ILE A 354 0.82 30.05 -1.46
C ILE A 354 -0.11 28.97 -2.03
N LEU A 355 0.26 28.37 -3.16
CA LEU A 355 -0.46 27.27 -3.81
C LEU A 355 0.22 25.93 -3.58
N LEU A 356 1.56 25.93 -3.59
CA LEU A 356 2.36 24.71 -3.51
C LEU A 356 3.66 25.00 -2.78
N LYS A 357 4.10 24.06 -1.96
CA LYS A 357 5.40 24.07 -1.30
C LYS A 357 5.96 22.67 -1.27
N GLN A 358 7.15 22.50 -1.81
CA GLN A 358 7.81 21.21 -1.99
C GLN A 358 9.29 21.30 -1.65
N SER A 359 9.90 20.13 -1.49
CA SER A 359 11.33 19.96 -1.30
C SER A 359 11.84 19.00 -2.37
N TYR A 360 12.99 19.31 -2.95
CA TYR A 360 13.63 18.53 -4.01
C TYR A 360 15.04 18.12 -3.59
N ALA A 361 15.49 16.96 -4.06
CA ALA A 361 16.88 16.55 -4.03
C ALA A 361 17.22 15.90 -5.39
N ASN A 362 18.24 16.41 -6.08
CA ASN A 362 18.66 15.94 -7.41
C ASN A 362 17.49 15.82 -8.42
N ASP A 363 16.68 16.88 -8.57
CA ASP A 363 15.48 16.93 -9.44
C ASP A 363 14.29 16.05 -9.03
N LEU A 364 14.42 15.25 -7.98
CA LEU A 364 13.34 14.41 -7.47
C LEU A 364 12.71 15.05 -6.23
N LEU A 365 11.40 14.90 -6.07
CA LEU A 365 10.72 15.29 -4.83
C LEU A 365 11.30 14.50 -3.66
N ASP A 366 11.79 15.21 -2.64
CA ASP A 366 12.40 14.60 -1.46
C ASP A 366 12.18 15.50 -0.23
N GLY A 367 11.42 15.01 0.73
CA GLY A 367 10.97 15.74 1.92
C GLY A 367 9.49 16.14 1.87
N ALA A 368 9.13 17.13 2.68
CA ALA A 368 7.73 17.54 2.88
C ALA A 368 7.15 18.28 1.65
N SER A 369 5.90 17.97 1.33
CA SER A 369 5.09 18.61 0.29
C SER A 369 3.75 19.05 0.86
N LYS A 370 3.31 20.25 0.49
CA LYS A 370 2.03 20.82 0.91
C LYS A 370 1.42 21.61 -0.24
N GLU A 371 0.13 21.40 -0.46
CA GLU A 371 -0.67 22.07 -1.50
C GLU A 371 -1.87 22.75 -0.83
N TRP A 372 -2.31 23.89 -1.39
CA TRP A 372 -3.42 24.68 -0.88
C TRP A 372 -4.43 24.97 -1.99
N TYR A 373 -5.69 25.14 -1.61
CA TYR A 373 -6.73 25.68 -2.48
C TYR A 373 -6.58 27.20 -2.66
N LEU A 374 -7.25 27.75 -3.68
CA LEU A 374 -7.25 29.18 -3.97
C LEU A 374 -7.87 30.05 -2.86
N ASN A 375 -8.61 29.46 -1.92
CA ASN A 375 -9.16 30.17 -0.75
C ASN A 375 -8.25 30.12 0.50
N GLY A 376 -7.11 29.41 0.44
CA GLY A 376 -6.09 29.40 1.50
C GLY A 376 -6.15 28.16 2.39
N GLU A 377 -7.19 27.34 2.25
CA GLU A 377 -7.29 26.07 2.95
C GLU A 377 -6.30 25.05 2.40
N VAL A 378 -5.77 24.21 3.27
CA VAL A 378 -4.80 23.19 2.87
C VAL A 378 -5.51 22.10 2.08
N LYS A 379 -5.03 21.75 0.90
CA LYS A 379 -5.57 20.69 0.05
C LYS A 379 -4.93 19.34 0.37
N VAL A 380 -3.59 19.28 0.39
CA VAL A 380 -2.84 18.05 0.67
C VAL A 380 -1.61 18.36 1.51
N LYS A 381 -1.27 17.46 2.45
CA LYS A 381 0.01 17.40 3.16
C LYS A 381 0.58 16.00 2.99
N THR A 382 1.82 15.91 2.52
CA THR A 382 2.50 14.62 2.35
C THR A 382 4.01 14.78 2.36
N SER A 383 4.74 13.70 2.13
CA SER A 383 6.19 13.68 1.98
C SER A 383 6.60 12.71 0.88
N TYR A 384 7.76 12.97 0.30
CA TYR A 384 8.36 12.18 -0.76
C TYR A 384 9.77 11.74 -0.37
N THR A 385 10.23 10.63 -0.94
CA THR A 385 11.63 10.21 -0.92
C THR A 385 11.97 9.70 -2.31
N ALA A 386 13.03 10.24 -2.92
CA ALA A 386 13.44 9.91 -4.30
C ALA A 386 12.28 9.94 -5.32
N GLY A 387 11.40 10.94 -5.23
CA GLY A 387 10.27 11.15 -6.15
C GLY A 387 9.02 10.32 -5.88
N LYS A 388 9.04 9.41 -4.89
CA LYS A 388 7.89 8.57 -4.52
C LYS A 388 7.29 9.02 -3.19
N LEU A 389 5.98 8.95 -3.04
CA LEU A 389 5.29 9.24 -1.78
C LEU A 389 5.86 8.34 -0.67
N ASN A 390 6.28 8.93 0.44
CA ASN A 390 6.89 8.19 1.54
C ASN A 390 6.63 8.91 2.87
N GLY A 391 6.01 8.24 3.83
CA GLY A 391 5.53 8.81 5.09
C GLY A 391 4.04 9.18 5.09
N GLY A 392 3.67 10.08 6.00
CA GLY A 392 2.27 10.45 6.24
C GLY A 392 1.61 11.19 5.08
N PHE A 393 0.34 10.89 4.82
CA PHE A 393 -0.52 11.54 3.84
C PHE A 393 -1.79 12.06 4.50
N MET A 394 -2.21 13.26 4.12
CA MET A 394 -3.48 13.85 4.54
C MET A 394 -4.03 14.74 3.43
N SER A 395 -5.30 14.56 3.07
CA SER A 395 -6.05 15.45 2.18
C SER A 395 -7.25 16.07 2.90
N TYR A 396 -7.64 17.25 2.43
CA TYR A 396 -8.79 17.99 2.91
C TYR A 396 -9.55 18.56 1.71
N ASP A 397 -10.83 18.86 1.89
CA ASP A 397 -11.65 19.51 0.89
C ASP A 397 -11.47 21.03 0.86
N SER A 398 -12.17 21.72 -0.05
CA SER A 398 -12.09 23.18 -0.18
C SER A 398 -12.64 23.95 1.02
N LEU A 399 -13.32 23.31 1.97
CA LEU A 399 -13.78 23.93 3.22
C LEU A 399 -12.84 23.62 4.40
N GLY A 400 -11.69 22.98 4.16
CA GLY A 400 -10.70 22.62 5.18
C GLY A 400 -11.06 21.37 6.00
N ARG A 401 -12.09 20.62 5.59
CA ARG A 401 -12.53 19.40 6.29
C ARG A 401 -11.70 18.22 5.82
N LYS A 402 -11.35 17.31 6.73
CA LYS A 402 -10.53 16.13 6.41
C LYS A 402 -11.27 15.23 5.41
N GLU A 403 -10.57 14.73 4.40
CA GLU A 403 -11.11 13.77 3.43
C GLU A 403 -10.45 12.40 3.57
N THR A 404 -9.11 12.36 3.64
CA THR A 404 -8.36 11.10 3.68
C THR A 404 -7.06 11.25 4.45
N LYS A 405 -6.66 10.19 5.16
CA LYS A 405 -5.40 10.08 5.90
C LYS A 405 -4.85 8.68 5.72
N GLY A 406 -3.55 8.57 5.55
CA GLY A 406 -2.86 7.28 5.59
C GLY A 406 -1.36 7.47 5.54
N GLU A 407 -0.65 6.41 5.20
CA GLU A 407 0.80 6.42 5.03
C GLU A 407 1.16 5.73 3.71
N TYR A 408 2.25 6.21 3.11
CA TYR A 408 2.89 5.58 1.98
C TYR A 408 4.28 5.08 2.37
N ASP A 409 4.67 3.93 1.85
CA ASP A 409 6.06 3.46 1.83
C ASP A 409 6.49 3.33 0.37
N MET A 410 7.45 4.17 -0.04
CA MET A 410 8.03 4.17 -1.39
C MET A 410 6.99 4.11 -2.53
N GLY A 411 5.92 4.89 -2.41
CA GLY A 411 4.84 5.05 -3.39
C GLY A 411 3.67 4.08 -3.22
N LEU A 412 3.76 3.13 -2.29
CA LEU A 412 2.73 2.12 -2.02
C LEU A 412 2.01 2.44 -0.71
N LYS A 413 0.67 2.34 -0.69
CA LYS A 413 -0.10 2.51 0.55
C LYS A 413 0.34 1.51 1.60
N THR A 414 0.52 1.95 2.84
CA THR A 414 0.85 1.11 4.00
C THR A 414 0.08 1.59 5.23
N GLY A 415 -0.14 0.68 6.18
CA GLY A 415 -0.86 0.97 7.42
C GLY A 415 -2.35 1.28 7.20
N ASP A 416 -2.96 1.94 8.18
CA ASP A 416 -4.38 2.27 8.15
C ASP A 416 -4.68 3.52 7.32
N TRP A 417 -5.56 3.34 6.33
CA TRP A 417 -6.14 4.42 5.55
C TRP A 417 -7.53 4.76 6.05
N LEU A 418 -7.77 6.02 6.38
CA LEU A 418 -9.01 6.54 6.92
C LEU A 418 -9.61 7.58 5.98
N THR A 419 -10.92 7.54 5.79
CA THR A 419 -11.69 8.59 5.11
C THR A 419 -12.80 9.14 6.00
N TRP A 420 -13.28 10.34 5.70
CA TRP A 420 -14.31 11.03 6.47
C TRP A 420 -15.46 11.53 5.60
N TYR A 421 -16.64 11.66 6.21
CA TYR A 421 -17.79 12.36 5.62
C TYR A 421 -17.61 13.88 5.67
N PRO A 422 -18.37 14.65 4.87
CA PRO A 422 -18.42 16.12 4.97
C PRO A 422 -18.81 16.65 6.36
N SER A 423 -19.46 15.83 7.19
CA SER A 423 -19.78 16.11 8.60
C SER A 423 -18.57 16.02 9.54
N GLY A 424 -17.44 15.44 9.10
CA GLY A 424 -16.23 15.21 9.88
C GLY A 424 -16.21 13.90 10.66
N LYS A 425 -17.27 13.07 10.58
CA LYS A 425 -17.29 11.71 11.12
C LYS A 425 -16.54 10.75 10.20
N LYS A 426 -15.96 9.69 10.78
CA LYS A 426 -15.24 8.67 10.01
C LYS A 426 -16.23 8.00 9.05
N LYS A 427 -15.76 7.71 7.83
CA LYS A 427 -16.52 7.02 6.79
C LYS A 427 -16.00 5.61 6.59
N GLU A 428 -14.69 5.47 6.39
CA GLU A 428 -14.08 4.17 6.07
C GLU A 428 -12.69 4.06 6.68
N ARG A 429 -12.30 2.84 7.03
CA ARG A 429 -10.96 2.43 7.45
C ARG A 429 -10.60 1.19 6.65
N LEU A 430 -9.42 1.19 6.05
CA LEU A 430 -8.87 0.04 5.36
C LEU A 430 -7.36 -0.04 5.59
N SER A 431 -6.89 -1.16 6.09
CA SER A 431 -5.45 -1.42 6.24
C SER A 431 -4.82 -1.86 4.91
N TYR A 432 -3.61 -1.37 4.66
CA TYR A 432 -2.82 -1.72 3.48
C TYR A 432 -1.44 -2.25 3.87
N PHE A 433 -0.93 -3.21 3.10
CA PHE A 433 0.46 -3.66 3.14
C PHE A 433 1.02 -3.73 1.73
N SER A 434 2.14 -3.04 1.48
CA SER A 434 2.79 -2.98 0.16
C SER A 434 1.83 -2.60 -0.98
N GLY A 435 0.92 -1.65 -0.73
CA GLY A 435 -0.02 -1.12 -1.71
C GLY A 435 -1.30 -1.92 -1.90
N LYS A 436 -1.40 -3.10 -1.28
CA LYS A 436 -2.59 -3.97 -1.34
C LYS A 436 -3.40 -3.89 -0.07
N ALA A 437 -4.71 -3.98 -0.17
CA ALA A 437 -5.59 -4.11 0.99
C ALA A 437 -5.22 -5.38 1.76
N ASN A 438 -4.82 -5.21 3.02
CA ASN A 438 -4.34 -6.28 3.88
C ASN A 438 -4.54 -5.89 5.35
N GLY A 439 -5.41 -6.62 6.04
CA GLY A 439 -5.87 -6.32 7.39
C GLY A 439 -7.30 -5.77 7.44
N MET A 440 -7.61 -5.06 8.53
CA MET A 440 -8.96 -4.71 8.92
C MET A 440 -9.63 -3.70 7.99
N TYR A 441 -10.91 -3.93 7.72
CA TYR A 441 -11.83 -3.04 7.04
C TYR A 441 -12.98 -2.66 7.97
N SER A 442 -13.36 -1.38 7.96
CA SER A 442 -14.54 -0.89 8.66
C SER A 442 -15.18 0.25 7.88
N LEU A 443 -16.51 0.25 7.79
CA LEU A 443 -17.33 1.28 7.17
C LEU A 443 -18.32 1.79 8.22
N TRP A 444 -18.41 3.11 8.34
CA TRP A 444 -19.34 3.80 9.23
C TRP A 444 -20.39 4.56 8.42
N ASP A 445 -21.54 4.83 9.02
CA ASP A 445 -22.55 5.77 8.51
C ASP A 445 -22.27 7.24 8.91
N GLU A 446 -23.15 8.17 8.52
CA GLU A 446 -23.04 9.59 8.91
C GLU A 446 -23.38 9.85 10.40
N GLU A 447 -23.91 8.88 11.12
CA GLU A 447 -24.10 8.92 12.56
C GLU A 447 -22.82 8.53 13.31
N GLY A 448 -21.90 7.82 12.67
CA GLY A 448 -20.62 7.35 13.21
C GLY A 448 -20.67 5.90 13.72
N ARG A 449 -21.65 5.12 13.28
CA ARG A 449 -21.94 3.74 13.67
C ARG A 449 -21.42 2.77 12.60
N ILE A 450 -20.87 1.62 12.98
CA ILE A 450 -20.23 0.66 12.03
C ILE A 450 -21.31 -0.11 11.27
N ILE A 451 -21.47 0.16 9.97
CA ILE A 451 -22.42 -0.56 9.11
C ILE A 451 -21.79 -1.76 8.40
N LYS A 452 -20.45 -1.87 8.39
CA LYS A 452 -19.75 -3.00 7.81
C LYS A 452 -18.35 -3.16 8.37
N GLU A 453 -17.94 -4.40 8.59
CA GLU A 453 -16.57 -4.73 9.00
C GLU A 453 -16.12 -6.07 8.43
N GLY A 454 -14.80 -6.26 8.34
CA GLY A 454 -14.19 -7.50 7.92
C GLY A 454 -12.69 -7.36 7.71
N GLU A 455 -12.08 -8.32 7.02
CA GLU A 455 -10.63 -8.33 6.76
C GLU A 455 -10.32 -8.59 5.28
N TYR A 456 -9.24 -7.98 4.79
CA TYR A 456 -8.65 -8.29 3.50
C TYR A 456 -7.32 -8.99 3.67
N SER A 457 -6.99 -9.90 2.76
CA SER A 457 -5.65 -10.46 2.57
C SER A 457 -5.29 -10.34 1.10
N ASN A 458 -4.28 -9.53 0.80
CA ASN A 458 -3.78 -9.29 -0.58
C ASN A 458 -4.89 -8.90 -1.58
N ASP A 459 -5.67 -7.85 -1.27
CA ASP A 459 -6.81 -7.34 -2.05
C ASP A 459 -8.05 -8.24 -2.10
N LEU A 460 -8.00 -9.42 -1.48
CA LEU A 460 -9.10 -10.38 -1.45
C LEU A 460 -9.75 -10.38 -0.08
N LYS A 461 -11.08 -10.40 -0.01
CA LYS A 461 -11.80 -10.57 1.26
C LYS A 461 -11.33 -11.85 1.95
N HIS A 462 -11.06 -11.77 3.24
CA HIS A 462 -10.64 -12.90 4.06
C HIS A 462 -11.30 -12.81 5.45
N GLY A 463 -11.47 -13.95 6.10
CA GLY A 463 -12.08 -14.03 7.43
C GLY A 463 -13.57 -13.67 7.40
N VAL A 464 -14.04 -13.22 8.57
CA VAL A 464 -15.44 -12.89 8.82
C VAL A 464 -15.75 -11.47 8.35
N TRP A 465 -16.87 -11.33 7.64
CA TRP A 465 -17.44 -10.09 7.17
C TRP A 465 -18.84 -9.93 7.73
N ILE A 466 -19.09 -8.83 8.44
CA ILE A 466 -20.37 -8.51 9.05
C ILE A 466 -20.90 -7.23 8.41
N THR A 467 -22.15 -7.25 7.97
CA THR A 467 -22.88 -6.06 7.51
C THR A 467 -24.04 -5.82 8.46
N PHE A 468 -24.26 -4.57 8.87
CA PHE A 468 -25.37 -4.16 9.73
C PHE A 468 -26.40 -3.36 8.92
N ASP A 469 -27.65 -3.36 9.38
CA ASP A 469 -28.72 -2.57 8.77
C ASP A 469 -28.50 -1.05 8.93
N PRO A 470 -29.10 -0.19 8.09
CA PRO A 470 -28.93 1.28 8.18
C PRO A 470 -29.32 1.89 9.54
N ASP A 471 -30.23 1.24 10.28
CA ASP A 471 -30.65 1.67 11.61
C ASP A 471 -29.75 1.13 12.74
N LEU A 472 -28.81 0.23 12.42
CA LEU A 472 -27.83 -0.43 13.29
C LEU A 472 -28.40 -1.11 14.52
N LYS A 473 -29.61 -1.63 14.37
CA LYS A 473 -30.22 -2.48 15.39
C LYS A 473 -29.99 -3.96 15.09
N ARG A 474 -29.55 -4.30 13.87
CA ARG A 474 -29.62 -5.65 13.34
C ARG A 474 -28.39 -5.95 12.48
N GLN A 475 -27.92 -7.19 12.54
CA GLN A 475 -26.98 -7.70 11.55
C GLN A 475 -27.77 -8.03 10.29
N GLU A 476 -27.35 -7.53 9.14
CA GLU A 476 -27.96 -7.87 7.85
C GLU A 476 -27.36 -9.16 7.31
N SER A 477 -26.02 -9.28 7.36
CA SER A 477 -25.31 -10.46 6.88
C SER A 477 -24.08 -10.84 7.70
N TYR A 478 -23.81 -12.14 7.72
CA TYR A 478 -22.57 -12.75 8.17
C TYR A 478 -21.98 -13.57 7.02
N GLU A 479 -20.78 -13.23 6.57
CA GLU A 479 -20.13 -13.89 5.44
C GLU A 479 -18.71 -14.28 5.82
N TYR A 480 -18.30 -15.52 5.53
CA TYR A 480 -16.91 -15.95 5.69
C TYR A 480 -16.26 -16.15 4.32
N TYR A 481 -15.11 -15.50 4.13
CA TYR A 481 -14.30 -15.58 2.92
C TYR A 481 -12.93 -16.22 3.21
N ASP A 482 -12.54 -17.15 2.35
CA ASP A 482 -11.18 -17.68 2.31
C ASP A 482 -10.53 -17.23 1.01
N MET A 483 -9.55 -16.33 1.10
CA MET A 483 -8.82 -15.76 -0.04
C MET A 483 -9.74 -15.33 -1.20
N GLY A 484 -10.80 -14.57 -0.90
CA GLY A 484 -11.76 -14.04 -1.86
C GLY A 484 -12.90 -15.00 -2.25
N VAL A 485 -12.82 -16.27 -1.88
CA VAL A 485 -13.89 -17.25 -2.12
C VAL A 485 -14.83 -17.29 -0.92
N ALA A 486 -16.10 -16.95 -1.14
CA ALA A 486 -17.12 -17.06 -0.10
C ALA A 486 -17.37 -18.54 0.25
N LYS A 487 -17.11 -18.94 1.49
CA LYS A 487 -17.41 -20.30 1.99
C LYS A 487 -18.75 -20.36 2.71
N LEU A 488 -19.13 -19.28 3.39
CA LEU A 488 -20.39 -19.16 4.10
C LEU A 488 -21.00 -17.78 3.84
N LYS A 489 -22.31 -17.76 3.59
CA LYS A 489 -23.12 -16.53 3.56
C LYS A 489 -24.41 -16.79 4.31
N TYR A 490 -24.68 -15.97 5.30
CA TYR A 490 -25.92 -15.99 6.05
C TYR A 490 -26.52 -14.59 6.09
N PHE A 491 -27.83 -14.52 5.86
CA PHE A 491 -28.61 -13.30 5.94
C PHE A 491 -29.61 -13.46 7.08
N PHE A 492 -29.54 -12.56 8.05
CA PHE A 492 -30.43 -12.62 9.21
C PHE A 492 -31.85 -12.23 8.78
N LYS A 493 -32.84 -12.89 9.38
CA LYS A 493 -34.25 -12.61 9.14
C LYS A 493 -34.88 -12.08 10.42
N TYR A 494 -35.74 -11.08 10.27
CA TYR A 494 -36.42 -10.42 11.36
C TYR A 494 -37.91 -10.37 11.08
N TYR A 495 -38.71 -10.45 12.13
CA TYR A 495 -40.13 -10.17 12.08
C TYR A 495 -40.38 -8.66 11.89
N ASP A 496 -41.59 -8.27 11.48
CA ASP A 496 -41.99 -6.86 11.31
C ASP A 496 -41.86 -6.05 12.61
N ASN A 497 -42.07 -6.71 13.76
CA ASN A 497 -41.88 -6.10 15.08
C ASN A 497 -40.40 -5.90 15.45
N GLY A 498 -39.49 -6.50 14.68
CA GLY A 498 -38.05 -6.35 14.79
C GLY A 498 -37.29 -7.42 15.55
N ASN A 499 -38.00 -8.41 16.08
CA ASN A 499 -37.38 -9.52 16.78
C ASN A 499 -36.73 -10.48 15.78
N LEU A 500 -35.64 -11.11 16.21
CA LEU A 500 -34.86 -12.02 15.38
C LEU A 500 -35.63 -13.32 15.15
N MET A 501 -35.75 -13.77 13.90
CA MET A 501 -36.43 -15.03 13.58
C MET A 501 -35.54 -16.24 13.83
N GLU A 502 -34.23 -16.10 13.63
CA GLU A 502 -33.26 -17.19 13.68
C GLU A 502 -31.97 -16.70 14.37
N GLU A 503 -31.57 -17.36 15.46
CA GLU A 503 -30.28 -17.20 16.12
C GLU A 503 -29.33 -18.30 15.61
N PRO A 504 -28.46 -17.99 14.63
CA PRO A 504 -27.53 -18.97 14.11
C PRO A 504 -26.29 -19.12 15.00
N SER A 505 -25.63 -20.28 14.90
CA SER A 505 -24.30 -20.52 15.45
C SER A 505 -23.35 -21.03 14.37
N PHE A 506 -22.14 -20.48 14.34
CA PHE A 506 -21.13 -20.72 13.32
C PHE A 506 -19.75 -21.00 13.94
N THR A 507 -18.98 -21.87 13.31
CA THR A 507 -17.51 -21.78 13.32
C THR A 507 -17.05 -20.98 12.10
N GLU A 508 -15.73 -20.72 11.95
CA GLU A 508 -15.19 -20.04 10.77
C GLU A 508 -15.71 -20.62 9.44
N TYR A 509 -15.85 -21.95 9.32
CA TYR A 509 -16.06 -22.60 8.02
C TYR A 509 -17.49 -23.09 7.77
N PHE A 510 -18.30 -23.30 8.81
CA PHE A 510 -19.61 -23.93 8.68
C PHE A 510 -20.53 -23.63 9.87
N ARG A 511 -21.83 -23.92 9.70
CA ARG A 511 -22.80 -23.93 10.80
C ARG A 511 -22.34 -24.96 11.84
N ASP A 512 -22.24 -24.54 13.10
CA ASP A 512 -21.72 -25.39 14.17
C ASP A 512 -22.28 -24.90 15.51
N GLY A 513 -22.73 -25.84 16.35
CA GLY A 513 -23.36 -25.53 17.63
C GLY A 513 -24.88 -25.43 17.56
N GLU A 514 -25.48 -24.82 18.59
CA GLU A 514 -26.92 -24.68 18.72
C GLU A 514 -27.48 -23.61 17.78
N TRP A 515 -28.50 -23.96 17.03
CA TRP A 515 -29.23 -23.07 16.13
C TRP A 515 -30.67 -22.98 16.59
N ARG A 516 -31.15 -21.76 16.85
CA ARG A 516 -32.50 -21.54 17.36
C ARG A 516 -33.33 -20.76 16.36
N GLN A 517 -34.56 -21.18 16.14
CA GLN A 517 -35.58 -20.38 15.48
C GLN A 517 -36.55 -19.90 16.55
N LEU A 518 -36.89 -18.62 16.51
CA LEU A 518 -37.70 -17.96 17.53
C LEU A 518 -39.05 -17.58 16.95
N PHE A 519 -40.08 -17.55 17.80
CA PHE A 519 -41.32 -16.84 17.54
C PHE A 519 -41.11 -15.32 17.56
N ASP A 520 -42.10 -14.57 17.10
CA ASP A 520 -42.13 -13.11 17.15
C ASP A 520 -42.02 -12.52 18.57
N ASN A 521 -42.26 -13.32 19.60
CA ASN A 521 -42.10 -12.98 21.02
C ASN A 521 -40.79 -13.48 21.65
N GLU A 522 -39.78 -13.82 20.83
CA GLU A 522 -38.44 -14.30 21.22
C GLU A 522 -38.41 -15.66 21.93
N ARG A 523 -39.54 -16.37 22.03
CA ARG A 523 -39.54 -17.75 22.55
C ARG A 523 -39.02 -18.70 21.48
N ILE A 524 -38.28 -19.73 21.91
CA ILE A 524 -37.78 -20.76 21.01
C ILE A 524 -38.97 -21.53 20.40
N GLN A 525 -39.01 -21.57 19.08
CA GLN A 525 -39.90 -22.41 18.28
C GLN A 525 -39.19 -23.71 17.87
N TYR A 526 -37.95 -23.60 17.38
CA TYR A 526 -37.13 -24.74 16.98
C TYR A 526 -35.72 -24.62 17.56
N LEU A 527 -35.14 -25.74 17.98
CA LEU A 527 -33.74 -25.89 18.33
C LEU A 527 -33.17 -27.04 17.51
N THR A 528 -32.02 -26.84 16.89
CA THR A 528 -31.28 -27.89 16.21
C THR A 528 -29.80 -27.68 16.44
N THR A 529 -29.04 -28.76 16.56
CA THR A 529 -27.58 -28.70 16.66
C THR A 529 -26.96 -28.99 15.29
N TYR A 530 -25.96 -28.20 14.90
CA TYR A 530 -25.13 -28.47 13.73
C TYR A 530 -23.73 -28.91 14.17
N SER A 531 -23.15 -29.85 13.42
CA SER A 531 -21.72 -30.16 13.47
C SER A 531 -21.18 -30.25 12.05
N MET A 532 -20.10 -29.52 11.74
CA MET A 532 -19.49 -29.52 10.40
C MET A 532 -20.48 -29.14 9.28
N GLY A 533 -21.43 -28.25 9.57
CA GLY A 533 -22.42 -27.75 8.62
C GLY A 533 -23.64 -28.66 8.41
N LYS A 534 -23.64 -29.87 9.00
CA LYS A 534 -24.75 -30.82 8.95
C LYS A 534 -25.51 -30.85 10.27
N LYS A 535 -26.81 -31.12 10.26
CA LYS A 535 -27.58 -31.33 11.50
C LYS A 535 -27.02 -32.56 12.20
N TYR A 536 -26.63 -32.41 13.46
CA TYR A 536 -26.06 -33.48 14.26
C TYR A 536 -26.35 -33.21 15.73
N GLY A 537 -27.08 -34.10 16.39
CA GLY A 537 -27.50 -33.95 17.77
C GLY A 537 -28.98 -33.62 17.92
N LEU A 538 -29.30 -32.92 19.01
CA LEU A 538 -30.66 -32.69 19.47
C LEU A 538 -31.47 -31.81 18.49
N TYR A 539 -32.70 -32.20 18.26
CA TYR A 539 -33.74 -31.41 17.61
C TYR A 539 -34.94 -31.29 18.54
N GLU A 540 -35.51 -30.10 18.69
CA GLU A 540 -36.71 -29.86 19.49
C GLU A 540 -37.60 -28.81 18.84
N GLU A 541 -38.92 -29.01 18.93
CA GLU A 541 -39.94 -28.07 18.52
C GLU A 541 -40.89 -27.78 19.68
N TRP A 542 -41.19 -26.50 19.90
CA TRP A 542 -42.09 -26.05 20.95
C TRP A 542 -43.23 -25.21 20.41
N THR A 543 -44.34 -25.23 21.13
CA THR A 543 -45.43 -24.29 20.92
C THR A 543 -45.12 -22.95 21.56
N ILE A 544 -45.82 -21.90 21.13
CA ILE A 544 -45.72 -20.56 21.74
C ILE A 544 -46.02 -20.57 23.27
N LYS A 545 -46.71 -21.59 23.78
CA LYS A 545 -47.03 -21.80 25.20
C LYS A 545 -45.95 -22.55 26.00
N LYS A 546 -44.80 -22.86 25.39
CA LYS A 546 -43.68 -23.67 25.95
C LYS A 546 -43.99 -25.16 26.13
N GLU A 547 -44.94 -25.69 25.37
CA GLU A 547 -45.22 -27.13 25.32
C GLU A 547 -44.31 -27.77 24.25
N LEU A 548 -43.61 -28.86 24.57
CA LEU A 548 -42.80 -29.61 23.61
C LEU A 548 -43.73 -30.35 22.63
N VAL A 549 -43.58 -30.11 21.34
CA VAL A 549 -44.36 -30.75 20.26
C VAL A 549 -43.68 -32.02 19.80
N GLN A 550 -42.38 -31.94 19.56
CA GLN A 550 -41.56 -33.07 19.18
C GLN A 550 -40.11 -32.85 19.57
N ARG A 551 -39.41 -33.95 19.81
CA ARG A 551 -37.96 -34.00 20.02
C ARG A 551 -37.40 -35.02 19.04
N GLY A 552 -36.22 -34.81 18.51
CA GLY A 552 -35.55 -35.79 17.66
C GLY A 552 -34.04 -35.74 17.84
N TYR A 553 -33.38 -36.64 17.13
CA TYR A 553 -31.93 -36.69 17.05
C TYR A 553 -31.51 -36.83 15.60
N TYR A 554 -30.59 -35.98 15.16
CA TYR A 554 -29.98 -36.05 13.83
C TYR A 554 -28.59 -36.66 13.91
N GLU A 555 -28.26 -37.49 12.93
CA GLU A 555 -26.90 -37.96 12.63
C GLU A 555 -26.51 -37.53 11.21
N TYR A 556 -25.81 -36.41 11.08
CA TYR A 556 -25.31 -35.87 9.81
C TYR A 556 -26.41 -35.65 8.75
N ASP A 557 -27.41 -34.84 9.10
CA ASP A 557 -28.64 -34.51 8.35
C ASP A 557 -29.71 -35.60 8.31
N LEU A 558 -29.37 -36.83 8.69
CA LEU A 558 -30.34 -37.92 8.82
C LEU A 558 -31.05 -37.85 10.17
N MET A 559 -32.39 -37.81 10.19
CA MET A 559 -33.13 -38.02 11.43
C MET A 559 -32.98 -39.49 11.82
N SER A 560 -32.40 -39.81 12.98
CA SER A 560 -32.25 -41.19 13.47
C SER A 560 -33.33 -41.58 14.49
N ALA A 561 -33.88 -40.60 15.19
CA ALA A 561 -34.97 -40.79 16.13
C ALA A 561 -35.90 -39.57 16.19
N LEU A 562 -37.20 -39.82 16.30
CA LEU A 562 -38.22 -38.77 16.51
C LEU A 562 -39.23 -39.20 17.57
N TRP A 563 -39.42 -38.36 18.57
CA TRP A 563 -40.48 -38.41 19.57
C TRP A 563 -41.51 -37.33 19.27
N THR A 564 -42.70 -37.71 18.87
CA THR A 564 -43.81 -36.79 18.63
C THR A 564 -44.79 -36.84 19.80
N TYR A 565 -45.06 -35.68 20.39
CA TYR A 565 -46.02 -35.51 21.48
C TYR A 565 -47.34 -35.00 20.90
N ALA A 566 -48.40 -35.81 20.98
CA ALA A 566 -49.73 -35.35 20.64
C ALA A 566 -50.21 -34.38 21.74
N ARG A 567 -50.57 -33.16 21.34
CA ARG A 567 -50.89 -32.06 22.26
C ARG A 567 -52.12 -32.41 23.12
N ASN A 568 -51.91 -32.46 24.44
CA ASN A 568 -52.88 -32.77 25.52
C ASN A 568 -53.41 -34.21 25.54
N ASP A 569 -52.79 -35.07 26.36
CA ASP A 569 -53.50 -35.95 27.33
C ASP A 569 -53.23 -37.45 27.30
N SER A 570 -52.34 -38.05 26.47
CA SER A 570 -51.92 -39.46 26.70
C SER A 570 -51.02 -40.15 25.66
N VAL A 571 -50.69 -39.58 24.50
CA VAL A 571 -50.04 -40.37 23.42
C VAL A 571 -48.65 -39.85 23.06
N ILE A 572 -47.64 -40.72 23.19
CA ILE A 572 -46.28 -40.49 22.70
C ILE A 572 -46.01 -41.46 21.55
N LYS A 573 -45.61 -40.93 20.40
CA LYS A 573 -45.13 -41.72 19.27
C LYS A 573 -43.62 -41.62 19.20
N TYR A 574 -42.94 -42.75 19.14
CA TYR A 574 -41.49 -42.85 18.99
C TYR A 574 -41.19 -43.61 17.70
N GLU A 575 -40.45 -42.98 16.79
CA GLU A 575 -40.11 -43.55 15.49
C GLU A 575 -38.58 -43.58 15.35
N VAL A 576 -38.06 -44.72 14.88
CA VAL A 576 -36.63 -44.94 14.58
C VAL A 576 -36.47 -44.99 13.08
N TYR A 577 -35.45 -44.32 12.55
CA TYR A 577 -35.26 -44.11 11.12
C TYR A 577 -33.90 -44.64 10.64
N ASP A 578 -33.84 -45.18 9.42
CA ASP A 578 -32.62 -45.49 8.64
C ASP A 578 -32.69 -44.77 7.29
N ALA A 579 -31.59 -44.12 6.90
CA ALA A 579 -31.29 -43.33 5.70
C ALA A 579 -32.39 -42.42 5.11
N ASP A 580 -33.62 -42.90 4.93
CA ASP A 580 -34.80 -42.15 4.46
C ASP A 580 -36.15 -42.80 4.88
N SER A 581 -36.16 -43.82 5.75
CA SER A 581 -37.34 -44.66 6.06
C SER A 581 -37.45 -45.00 7.55
N ILE A 582 -38.67 -45.25 8.02
CA ILE A 582 -38.91 -45.69 9.40
C ILE A 582 -38.55 -47.18 9.50
N ILE A 583 -37.60 -47.52 10.38
CA ILE A 583 -37.24 -48.91 10.71
C ILE A 583 -38.35 -49.51 11.59
N ASP A 584 -38.65 -48.84 12.69
CA ASP A 584 -39.61 -49.28 13.70
C ASP A 584 -40.38 -48.08 14.26
N GLY A 585 -41.67 -48.28 14.53
CA GLY A 585 -42.54 -47.32 15.19
C GLY A 585 -43.09 -47.88 16.48
N PHE A 586 -42.96 -47.13 17.57
CA PHE A 586 -43.53 -47.43 18.88
C PHE A 586 -44.60 -46.40 19.21
N VAL A 587 -45.75 -46.88 19.69
CA VAL A 587 -46.80 -46.01 20.23
C VAL A 587 -47.02 -46.37 21.68
N TYR A 588 -46.84 -45.37 22.54
CA TYR A 588 -47.11 -45.45 23.96
C TYR A 588 -48.36 -44.61 24.24
N GLU A 589 -49.40 -45.24 24.75
CA GLU A 589 -50.57 -44.58 25.32
C GLU A 589 -50.48 -44.62 26.84
N TYR A 590 -50.87 -43.53 27.49
CA TYR A 590 -50.93 -43.35 28.93
C TYR A 590 -52.39 -43.08 29.37
N TYR A 591 -52.69 -43.24 30.64
CA TYR A 591 -53.91 -42.74 31.27
C TYR A 591 -53.74 -41.26 31.69
N GLU A 592 -54.83 -40.56 32.04
CA GLU A 592 -54.77 -39.18 32.58
C GLU A 592 -53.89 -39.05 33.84
N ASN A 593 -53.59 -40.16 34.51
CA ASN A 593 -52.75 -40.26 35.70
C ASN A 593 -51.28 -40.65 35.42
N ASP A 594 -50.84 -40.56 34.15
CA ASP A 594 -49.50 -40.88 33.64
C ASP A 594 -49.06 -42.36 33.72
N LYS A 595 -49.95 -43.30 34.09
CA LYS A 595 -49.63 -44.74 33.99
C LYS A 595 -49.79 -45.25 32.56
N SER A 596 -48.95 -46.20 32.14
CA SER A 596 -49.05 -46.83 30.81
C SER A 596 -50.41 -47.48 30.61
N LYS A 597 -51.03 -47.21 29.46
CA LYS A 597 -52.32 -47.74 29.01
C LYS A 597 -52.15 -48.76 27.90
N ALA A 598 -51.24 -48.51 26.95
CA ALA A 598 -50.88 -49.48 25.91
C ALA A 598 -49.50 -49.19 25.32
N ASP A 599 -48.71 -50.24 25.08
CA ASP A 599 -47.41 -50.16 24.42
C ASP A 599 -47.42 -51.02 23.16
N ALA A 600 -47.28 -50.40 21.99
CA ALA A 600 -47.43 -51.05 20.68
C ALA A 600 -46.19 -50.89 19.79
N VAL A 601 -45.84 -51.97 19.08
CA VAL A 601 -44.78 -51.98 18.05
C VAL A 601 -45.41 -52.12 16.66
N PHE A 602 -44.91 -51.34 15.71
CA PHE A 602 -45.34 -51.30 14.31
C PHE A 602 -44.15 -51.42 13.37
N LEU A 603 -44.34 -52.12 12.24
CA LEU A 603 -43.40 -52.16 11.11
C LEU A 603 -43.58 -50.94 10.18
N GLU A 604 -42.63 -50.77 9.25
CA GLU A 604 -42.53 -49.72 8.20
C GLU A 604 -43.87 -49.34 7.52
N ASN A 605 -44.82 -50.29 7.38
CA ASN A 605 -46.11 -50.08 6.71
C ASN A 605 -47.29 -49.78 7.66
N GLY A 606 -47.03 -49.48 8.93
CA GLY A 606 -48.04 -49.20 9.95
C GLY A 606 -48.83 -50.41 10.43
N LYS A 607 -48.38 -51.63 10.09
CA LYS A 607 -48.98 -52.87 10.60
C LYS A 607 -48.37 -53.24 11.94
N ARG A 608 -49.22 -53.72 12.85
CA ARG A 608 -48.81 -54.22 14.18
C ARG A 608 -47.88 -55.41 14.04
N ASP A 609 -46.86 -55.44 14.88
CA ASP A 609 -45.87 -56.51 14.90
C ASP A 609 -45.42 -56.81 16.33
N GLN A 610 -44.90 -58.00 16.55
CA GLN A 610 -44.47 -58.50 17.87
C GLN A 610 -45.59 -58.48 18.93
N LYS A 611 -45.19 -58.45 20.22
CA LYS A 611 -46.12 -58.44 21.35
C LYS A 611 -46.72 -57.05 21.56
N TRP A 612 -48.01 -57.02 21.81
CA TRP A 612 -48.79 -55.83 22.10
C TRP A 612 -49.43 -55.97 23.49
N TYR A 613 -49.10 -55.01 24.35
CA TYR A 613 -49.52 -54.98 25.74
C TYR A 613 -50.54 -53.87 25.94
N THR A 614 -51.67 -54.21 26.57
CA THR A 614 -52.58 -53.21 27.14
C THR A 614 -52.64 -53.43 28.64
N TYR A 615 -52.66 -52.35 29.40
CA TYR A 615 -52.62 -52.40 30.86
C TYR A 615 -53.95 -51.92 31.45
N PHE A 616 -54.27 -52.38 32.65
CA PHE A 616 -55.29 -51.72 33.48
C PHE A 616 -54.75 -50.40 34.05
N GLU A 617 -55.64 -49.50 34.49
CA GLU A 617 -55.26 -48.24 35.14
C GLU A 617 -54.38 -48.44 36.39
N GLU A 618 -54.40 -49.62 36.99
CA GLU A 618 -53.54 -49.97 38.12
C GLU A 618 -52.10 -50.31 37.73
N GLY A 619 -51.83 -50.57 36.43
CA GLY A 619 -50.48 -50.72 35.85
C GLY A 619 -50.03 -52.16 35.57
N LYS A 620 -50.91 -53.16 35.57
CA LYS A 620 -50.55 -54.52 35.13
C LYS A 620 -51.31 -54.96 33.88
N ASP A 621 -50.79 -55.99 33.23
CA ASP A 621 -51.24 -56.51 31.93
C ASP A 621 -52.73 -56.88 31.95
N SER A 622 -53.52 -56.21 31.13
CA SER A 622 -54.93 -56.55 30.86
C SER A 622 -55.04 -57.54 29.70
N THR A 623 -54.33 -57.28 28.60
CA THR A 623 -54.27 -58.15 27.44
C THR A 623 -52.85 -58.23 26.93
N ILE A 624 -52.37 -59.44 26.70
CA ILE A 624 -51.12 -59.71 25.99
C ILE A 624 -51.52 -60.34 24.66
N SER A 625 -51.26 -59.63 23.58
CA SER A 625 -51.52 -60.08 22.21
C SER A 625 -50.24 -60.12 21.41
N ALA A 626 -50.21 -60.89 20.34
CA ALA A 626 -49.06 -60.96 19.44
C ALA A 626 -49.48 -60.92 17.98
N TYR A 627 -48.70 -60.19 17.18
CA TYR A 627 -48.92 -59.99 15.76
C TYR A 627 -47.64 -60.25 14.96
N ASP A 628 -47.80 -60.71 13.73
CA ASP A 628 -46.73 -60.79 12.73
C ASP A 628 -47.26 -60.13 11.45
N GLY A 629 -46.68 -58.98 11.08
CA GLY A 629 -47.09 -58.22 9.89
C GLY A 629 -48.59 -57.88 9.85
N GLY A 630 -49.19 -57.57 11.00
CA GLY A 630 -50.60 -57.22 11.19
C GLY A 630 -51.57 -58.39 11.35
N LYS A 631 -51.08 -59.64 11.30
CA LYS A 631 -51.92 -60.84 11.52
C LYS A 631 -51.76 -61.33 12.96
N LYS A 632 -52.85 -61.76 13.60
CA LYS A 632 -52.79 -62.39 14.94
C LYS A 632 -51.98 -63.67 14.86
N THR A 633 -51.02 -63.82 15.76
CA THR A 633 -50.14 -64.98 15.88
C THR A 633 -49.85 -65.27 17.36
N GLY A 634 -49.35 -66.46 17.66
CA GLY A 634 -48.93 -66.87 19.00
C GLY A 634 -50.09 -66.95 20.01
N THR A 635 -49.71 -67.09 21.28
CA THR A 635 -50.66 -67.21 22.40
C THR A 635 -51.09 -65.85 22.89
N TRP A 636 -52.39 -65.61 22.92
CA TRP A 636 -53.00 -64.42 23.47
C TRP A 636 -53.58 -64.71 24.85
N TYR A 637 -53.35 -63.78 25.78
CA TYR A 637 -53.85 -63.84 27.14
C TYR A 637 -54.79 -62.65 27.38
N VAL A 638 -55.96 -62.91 27.95
CA VAL A 638 -56.86 -61.88 28.48
C VAL A 638 -57.02 -62.16 29.96
N HIS A 639 -56.92 -61.12 30.80
CA HIS A 639 -57.13 -61.22 32.24
C HIS A 639 -58.53 -60.70 32.61
N PHE A 640 -59.13 -61.22 33.69
CA PHE A 640 -60.47 -60.81 34.13
C PHE A 640 -60.55 -59.33 34.51
N ASP A 641 -59.63 -58.88 35.35
CA ASP A 641 -59.53 -57.54 35.92
C ASP A 641 -58.15 -57.36 36.62
N SER A 642 -58.04 -56.43 37.57
CA SER A 642 -56.83 -56.22 38.39
C SER A 642 -56.56 -57.32 39.43
N THR A 643 -57.24 -58.47 39.40
CA THR A 643 -56.80 -59.70 40.09
C THR A 643 -55.64 -60.38 39.39
N PHE A 644 -55.41 -60.07 38.10
CA PHE A 644 -54.34 -60.61 37.24
C PHE A 644 -54.46 -62.10 36.93
N GLU A 645 -55.64 -62.68 37.15
CA GLU A 645 -55.94 -64.06 36.76
C GLU A 645 -56.33 -64.12 35.28
N VAL A 646 -55.77 -65.12 34.57
CA VAL A 646 -56.01 -65.32 33.14
C VAL A 646 -57.45 -65.83 32.95
N SER A 647 -58.28 -65.05 32.25
CA SER A 647 -59.62 -65.48 31.89
C SER A 647 -59.63 -66.37 30.65
N THR A 648 -58.78 -66.05 29.67
CA THR A 648 -58.69 -66.82 28.42
C THR A 648 -57.24 -66.93 27.94
N GLU A 649 -56.89 -68.12 27.45
CA GLU A 649 -55.66 -68.42 26.74
C GLU A 649 -56.06 -68.95 25.35
N THR A 650 -55.72 -68.21 24.31
CA THR A 650 -56.07 -68.57 22.92
C THR A 650 -54.86 -68.53 22.02
N ASN A 651 -54.56 -69.63 21.35
CA ASN A 651 -53.53 -69.68 20.33
C ASN A 651 -54.08 -69.25 18.95
N TYR A 652 -53.34 -68.36 18.29
CA TYR A 652 -53.64 -67.88 16.94
C TYR A 652 -52.51 -68.23 15.97
N GLU A 653 -52.89 -68.60 14.75
CA GLU A 653 -52.00 -68.68 13.60
C GLU A 653 -52.68 -68.00 12.42
N ASN A 654 -52.03 -66.98 11.83
CA ASN A 654 -52.54 -66.26 10.66
C ASN A 654 -54.00 -65.77 10.82
N ASN A 655 -54.33 -65.12 11.94
CA ASN A 655 -55.66 -64.61 12.33
C ASN A 655 -56.70 -65.66 12.76
N LEU A 656 -56.44 -66.96 12.61
CA LEU A 656 -57.37 -68.03 12.98
C LEU A 656 -56.97 -68.63 14.32
N LYS A 657 -57.96 -69.02 15.14
CA LYS A 657 -57.68 -69.83 16.34
C LYS A 657 -57.07 -71.16 15.88
N HIS A 658 -55.87 -71.50 16.32
CA HIS A 658 -55.16 -72.72 15.94
C HIS A 658 -54.27 -73.14 17.11
N GLY A 659 -54.52 -74.31 17.67
CA GLY A 659 -53.88 -74.79 18.90
C GLY A 659 -54.84 -74.84 20.08
N ASP A 660 -54.25 -74.87 21.28
CA ASP A 660 -54.99 -75.00 22.53
C ASP A 660 -55.85 -73.76 22.83
N TYR A 661 -57.01 -74.00 23.40
CA TYR A 661 -57.92 -73.01 23.93
C TYR A 661 -58.29 -73.38 25.35
N LYS A 662 -58.09 -72.45 26.28
CA LYS A 662 -58.48 -72.59 27.67
C LYS A 662 -59.21 -71.35 28.13
N GLU A 663 -60.17 -71.58 29.00
CA GLU A 663 -60.94 -70.54 29.67
C GLU A 663 -61.23 -71.02 31.07
N TRP A 664 -61.13 -70.11 32.02
CA TRP A 664 -61.25 -70.38 33.44
C TRP A 664 -62.42 -69.61 34.04
N TYR A 665 -62.94 -70.08 35.15
CA TYR A 665 -63.76 -69.28 36.07
C TYR A 665 -62.86 -68.29 36.85
N ILE A 666 -63.47 -67.31 37.51
CA ILE A 666 -62.75 -66.32 38.34
C ILE A 666 -62.08 -66.93 39.59
N ASP A 667 -62.30 -68.21 39.87
CA ASP A 667 -61.68 -68.97 40.96
C ASP A 667 -60.61 -69.94 40.45
N GLU A 668 -60.08 -69.68 39.25
CA GLU A 668 -59.07 -70.47 38.52
C GLU A 668 -59.50 -71.89 38.13
N ASN A 669 -60.75 -72.31 38.40
CA ASN A 669 -61.21 -73.61 37.94
C ASN A 669 -61.40 -73.60 36.41
N PRO A 670 -60.93 -74.65 35.68
CA PRO A 670 -61.07 -74.70 34.23
C PRO A 670 -62.55 -74.73 33.88
N MET A 671 -63.00 -73.83 33.01
CA MET A 671 -64.39 -73.80 32.51
C MET A 671 -64.49 -74.57 31.19
N VAL A 672 -63.52 -74.39 30.31
CA VAL A 672 -63.43 -75.13 29.05
C VAL A 672 -61.99 -75.30 28.60
N GLU A 673 -61.70 -76.48 28.08
CA GLU A 673 -60.45 -76.80 27.42
C GLU A 673 -60.76 -77.50 26.10
N GLY A 674 -60.13 -77.03 25.03
CA GLY A 674 -60.35 -77.56 23.71
C GLY A 674 -59.19 -77.29 22.78
N TYR A 675 -59.29 -77.86 21.59
CA TYR A 675 -58.33 -77.65 20.52
C TYR A 675 -59.06 -77.05 19.32
N TYR A 676 -58.53 -75.95 18.79
CA TYR A 676 -58.94 -75.40 17.51
C TYR A 676 -57.97 -75.80 16.42
N GLU A 677 -58.51 -76.23 15.29
CA GLU A 677 -57.75 -76.43 14.05
C GLU A 677 -58.33 -75.53 12.96
N TYR A 678 -57.54 -74.59 12.46
CA TYR A 678 -57.93 -73.61 11.44
C TYR A 678 -59.25 -72.88 11.75
N GLY A 679 -59.42 -72.45 12.99
CA GLY A 679 -60.59 -71.72 13.48
C GLY A 679 -61.81 -72.57 13.83
N LYS A 680 -61.73 -73.90 13.71
CA LYS A 680 -62.84 -74.82 13.99
C LYS A 680 -62.51 -75.72 15.18
N LYS A 681 -63.51 -76.03 16.03
CA LYS A 681 -63.36 -77.00 17.12
C LYS A 681 -62.92 -78.36 16.54
N HIS A 682 -61.89 -78.96 17.10
CA HIS A 682 -61.36 -80.26 16.70
C HIS A 682 -60.97 -81.09 17.94
N LEU A 683 -60.99 -82.42 17.83
CA LEU A 683 -60.76 -83.38 18.92
C LEU A 683 -61.78 -83.27 20.06
N LEU A 684 -61.42 -83.81 21.21
CA LEU A 684 -62.23 -83.78 22.42
C LEU A 684 -62.14 -82.40 23.08
N TRP A 685 -63.32 -81.86 23.39
CA TRP A 685 -63.54 -80.67 24.17
C TRP A 685 -64.09 -81.08 25.53
N ALA A 686 -63.48 -80.55 26.58
CA ALA A 686 -63.90 -80.76 27.95
C ALA A 686 -64.53 -79.47 28.47
N PHE A 687 -65.69 -79.60 29.09
CA PHE A 687 -66.39 -78.50 29.75
C PHE A 687 -66.64 -78.91 31.19
N TRP A 688 -66.44 -77.96 32.09
CA TRP A 688 -66.76 -78.09 33.49
C TRP A 688 -67.87 -77.10 33.82
N ASP A 689 -68.82 -77.52 34.65
CA ASP A 689 -69.72 -76.58 35.31
C ASP A 689 -69.06 -75.99 36.57
N GLU A 690 -69.74 -75.03 37.22
CA GLU A 690 -69.29 -74.39 38.47
C GLU A 690 -69.10 -75.37 39.64
N ARG A 691 -69.59 -76.61 39.53
CA ARG A 691 -69.46 -77.67 40.54
C ARG A 691 -68.37 -78.69 40.19
N GLY A 692 -67.69 -78.52 39.05
CA GLY A 692 -66.63 -79.39 38.56
C GLY A 692 -67.10 -80.63 37.82
N TYR A 693 -68.40 -80.77 37.53
CA TYR A 693 -68.90 -81.89 36.72
C TYR A 693 -68.49 -81.72 35.27
N GLN A 694 -68.00 -82.80 34.68
CA GLN A 694 -67.46 -82.80 33.33
C GLN A 694 -68.48 -83.29 32.31
N ARG A 695 -68.57 -82.57 31.19
CA ARG A 695 -69.16 -83.08 29.94
C ARG A 695 -68.14 -83.00 28.82
N PHE A 696 -68.21 -83.93 27.89
CA PHE A 696 -67.26 -84.01 26.78
C PHE A 696 -67.97 -83.98 25.43
N GLU A 697 -67.39 -83.24 24.49
CA GLU A 697 -67.84 -83.19 23.11
C GLU A 697 -66.68 -83.62 22.20
N GLU A 698 -66.89 -84.62 21.35
CA GLU A 698 -65.93 -84.96 20.29
C GLU A 698 -66.26 -84.14 19.04
N TRP A 699 -65.33 -83.29 18.61
CA TRP A 699 -65.46 -82.48 17.41
C TRP A 699 -64.49 -82.95 16.33
N ARG A 700 -64.96 -82.96 15.08
CA ARG A 700 -64.13 -83.22 13.90
C ARG A 700 -64.30 -82.09 12.92
N MET A 701 -63.33 -81.18 12.90
CA MET A 701 -63.28 -80.02 12.00
C MET A 701 -64.56 -79.17 12.03
N GLY A 702 -65.06 -78.89 13.24
CA GLY A 702 -66.26 -78.07 13.47
C GLY A 702 -67.58 -78.82 13.38
N VAL A 703 -67.57 -80.14 13.13
CA VAL A 703 -68.77 -81.00 13.22
C VAL A 703 -68.74 -81.75 14.54
N LEU A 704 -69.83 -81.67 15.31
CA LEU A 704 -70.01 -82.46 16.53
C LEU A 704 -70.22 -83.92 16.13
N TYR A 705 -69.30 -84.78 16.56
CA TYR A 705 -69.28 -86.20 16.20
C TYR A 705 -69.98 -87.06 17.25
N ASP A 706 -69.72 -86.79 18.53
CA ASP A 706 -70.31 -87.53 19.65
C ASP A 706 -70.38 -86.62 20.88
N THR A 707 -71.35 -86.89 21.76
CA THR A 707 -71.52 -86.20 23.04
C THR A 707 -71.62 -87.24 24.13
N PHE A 708 -70.75 -87.16 25.12
CA PHE A 708 -70.76 -88.09 26.25
C PHE A 708 -71.19 -87.35 27.50
N GLU A 709 -72.26 -87.87 28.10
CA GLU A 709 -72.68 -87.55 29.46
C GLU A 709 -72.57 -88.85 30.27
N TYR A 710 -72.18 -88.75 31.54
CA TYR A 710 -72.27 -89.89 32.44
C TYR A 710 -73.76 -90.24 32.63
N GLU A 711 -74.24 -91.32 32.01
CA GLU A 711 -75.63 -91.77 32.19
C GLU A 711 -75.79 -92.66 33.43
N TYR A 712 -76.73 -92.29 34.30
CA TYR A 712 -77.11 -93.05 35.49
C TYR A 712 -78.56 -93.55 35.35
N TYR A 713 -78.90 -94.71 35.94
CA TYR A 713 -80.27 -95.13 36.18
C TYR A 713 -80.95 -94.17 37.18
N GLU A 714 -82.29 -94.15 37.23
CA GLU A 714 -83.03 -93.31 38.20
C GLU A 714 -82.63 -93.56 39.66
N ASN A 715 -82.11 -94.75 39.97
CA ASN A 715 -81.60 -95.11 41.29
C ASN A 715 -80.14 -94.68 41.55
N GLY A 716 -79.52 -93.94 40.63
CA GLY A 716 -78.14 -93.45 40.73
C GLY A 716 -77.06 -94.48 40.34
N GLN A 717 -77.44 -95.69 39.93
CA GLN A 717 -76.48 -96.70 39.45
C GLN A 717 -75.95 -96.29 38.07
N LEU A 718 -74.62 -96.32 37.89
CA LEU A 718 -73.97 -96.01 36.62
C LEU A 718 -74.43 -97.03 35.55
N LYS A 719 -74.87 -96.54 34.38
CA LYS A 719 -75.27 -97.44 33.28
C LYS A 719 -74.08 -97.99 32.51
N GLU A 720 -73.06 -97.16 32.27
CA GLU A 720 -71.88 -97.51 31.48
C GLU A 720 -70.65 -96.76 31.99
N GLU A 721 -69.52 -97.45 32.05
CA GLU A 721 -68.24 -96.89 32.48
C GLU A 721 -67.30 -96.73 31.27
N PRO A 722 -67.19 -95.51 30.69
CA PRO A 722 -66.40 -95.30 29.49
C PRO A 722 -64.92 -95.10 29.81
N SER A 723 -64.04 -95.65 28.97
CA SER A 723 -62.58 -95.54 29.12
C SER A 723 -61.93 -94.91 27.88
N TYR A 724 -60.99 -93.98 28.10
CA TYR A 724 -60.33 -93.19 27.06
C TYR A 724 -58.82 -93.05 27.27
N LYS A 725 -58.08 -92.88 26.17
CA LYS A 725 -56.66 -92.54 26.15
C LYS A 725 -56.37 -91.57 25.01
N ASN A 726 -55.63 -90.47 25.29
CA ASN A 726 -55.30 -89.42 24.31
C ASN A 726 -56.51 -88.88 23.56
N ARG A 727 -57.57 -88.51 24.28
CA ARG A 727 -58.82 -87.96 23.70
C ARG A 727 -59.58 -88.95 22.76
N LYS A 728 -59.39 -90.28 22.88
CA LYS A 728 -60.07 -91.36 22.08
C LYS A 728 -60.51 -92.59 22.93
N LYS A 729 -61.57 -93.33 22.54
CA LYS A 729 -62.10 -94.54 23.25
C LYS A 729 -61.09 -95.71 23.28
N HIS A 730 -60.85 -96.33 24.43
CA HIS A 730 -59.83 -97.37 24.62
C HIS A 730 -60.06 -98.21 25.90
N GLY A 731 -59.95 -99.54 25.85
CA GLY A 731 -60.05 -100.47 26.99
C GLY A 731 -61.37 -101.25 27.07
N LYS A 732 -61.57 -102.00 28.17
CA LYS A 732 -62.84 -102.68 28.47
C LYS A 732 -63.88 -101.69 28.96
N TRP A 733 -65.12 -101.88 28.51
CA TRP A 733 -66.27 -101.06 28.84
C TRP A 733 -67.31 -101.98 29.48
N PHE A 734 -67.78 -101.60 30.66
CA PHE A 734 -68.72 -102.38 31.44
C PHE A 734 -70.10 -101.74 31.39
N ARG A 735 -71.12 -102.57 31.20
CA ARG A 735 -72.52 -102.20 31.34
C ARG A 735 -73.11 -102.90 32.55
N TYR A 736 -73.90 -102.17 33.31
CA TYR A 736 -74.51 -102.68 34.54
C TYR A 736 -76.04 -102.77 34.38
N PHE A 737 -76.67 -103.73 35.06
CA PHE A 737 -78.11 -103.77 35.30
C PHE A 737 -78.49 -102.71 36.34
N PRO A 738 -79.79 -102.38 36.51
CA PRO A 738 -80.22 -101.45 37.56
C PRO A 738 -79.81 -101.87 38.98
N ASP A 739 -79.59 -103.15 39.25
CA ASP A 739 -79.14 -103.68 40.53
C ASP A 739 -77.60 -103.65 40.70
N GLY A 740 -76.86 -103.20 39.69
CA GLY A 740 -75.41 -103.10 39.69
C GLY A 740 -74.66 -104.36 39.24
N GLU A 741 -75.36 -105.45 38.89
CA GLU A 741 -74.71 -106.62 38.30
C GLU A 741 -74.33 -106.36 36.84
N ILE A 742 -73.31 -107.05 36.32
CA ILE A 742 -72.84 -106.83 34.94
C ILE A 742 -73.89 -107.32 33.95
N SER A 743 -74.40 -106.40 33.14
CA SER A 743 -75.35 -106.69 32.05
C SER A 743 -74.66 -106.93 30.71
N GLY A 744 -73.44 -106.39 30.54
CA GLY A 744 -72.65 -106.62 29.34
C GLY A 744 -71.19 -106.22 29.50
N VAL A 745 -70.32 -106.94 28.79
CA VAL A 745 -68.88 -106.63 28.70
C VAL A 745 -68.52 -106.37 27.24
N ARG A 746 -67.87 -105.24 27.00
CA ARG A 746 -67.42 -104.78 25.68
C ARG A 746 -65.95 -104.41 25.72
N GLU A 747 -65.29 -104.39 24.57
CA GLU A 747 -63.90 -103.98 24.48
C GLU A 747 -63.64 -103.09 23.25
N PHE A 748 -62.86 -102.03 23.45
CA PHE A 748 -62.53 -101.04 22.43
C PHE A 748 -61.03 -100.78 22.34
N ALA A 749 -60.52 -100.59 21.12
CA ALA A 749 -59.14 -100.16 20.88
C ALA A 749 -59.12 -99.05 19.85
N ASN A 750 -58.52 -97.90 20.21
CA ASN A 750 -58.36 -96.72 19.33
C ASN A 750 -59.67 -96.26 18.66
N GLY A 751 -60.79 -96.33 19.39
CA GLY A 751 -62.10 -95.94 18.89
C GLY A 751 -62.94 -97.05 18.24
N LYS A 752 -62.43 -98.29 18.07
CA LYS A 752 -63.13 -99.39 17.37
C LYS A 752 -63.49 -100.56 18.29
N ARG A 753 -64.57 -101.32 18.00
CA ARG A 753 -64.99 -102.53 18.75
C ARG A 753 -64.04 -103.70 18.46
N VAL A 754 -63.53 -104.33 19.51
CA VAL A 754 -62.64 -105.50 19.45
C VAL A 754 -62.99 -106.48 20.58
N GLY A 755 -62.42 -107.68 20.55
CA GLY A 755 -62.45 -108.62 21.68
C GLY A 755 -63.76 -109.40 21.86
N GLU A 756 -63.88 -110.09 22.99
CA GLU A 756 -65.08 -110.87 23.36
C GLU A 756 -66.19 -109.95 23.85
N TRP A 757 -67.39 -110.19 23.34
CA TRP A 757 -68.61 -109.49 23.70
C TRP A 757 -69.60 -110.49 24.27
N VAL A 758 -70.08 -110.19 25.47
CA VAL A 758 -71.03 -111.03 26.20
C VAL A 758 -72.11 -110.14 26.79
N ASP A 759 -73.37 -110.47 26.53
CA ASP A 759 -74.54 -109.86 27.16
C ASP A 759 -75.32 -110.94 27.92
N TYR A 760 -75.90 -110.56 29.05
CA TYR A 760 -76.64 -111.44 29.95
C TYR A 760 -78.13 -111.08 29.94
N TYR A 761 -79.01 -112.08 30.07
CA TYR A 761 -80.45 -111.84 30.33
C TYR A 761 -80.67 -111.43 31.79
N ARG A 762 -79.94 -112.09 32.68
CA ARG A 762 -79.82 -111.83 34.12
C ARG A 762 -78.58 -112.58 34.61
N LYS A 763 -78.28 -112.45 35.90
CA LYS A 763 -77.14 -113.13 36.53
C LYS A 763 -76.99 -114.57 36.08
N ASP A 764 -75.78 -114.90 35.63
CA ASP A 764 -75.36 -116.25 35.23
C ASP A 764 -76.17 -116.87 34.07
N GLU A 765 -77.03 -116.09 33.39
CA GLU A 765 -77.82 -116.53 32.23
C GLU A 765 -77.44 -115.71 30.99
N ILE A 766 -76.52 -116.24 30.19
CA ILE A 766 -75.98 -115.58 28.98
C ILE A 766 -77.09 -115.45 27.93
N ALA A 767 -77.27 -114.24 27.39
CA ALA A 767 -78.13 -114.01 26.24
C ALA A 767 -77.42 -114.37 24.94
N PHE A 768 -76.21 -113.82 24.77
CA PHE A 768 -75.33 -114.19 23.68
C PHE A 768 -73.86 -113.93 24.03
N GLN A 769 -73.00 -114.62 23.28
CA GLN A 769 -71.57 -114.37 23.30
C GLN A 769 -70.98 -114.49 21.89
N GLY A 770 -69.96 -113.68 21.62
CA GLY A 770 -69.22 -113.72 20.36
C GLY A 770 -68.01 -112.79 20.36
N ILE A 771 -67.25 -112.77 19.26
CA ILE A 771 -66.02 -111.99 19.15
C ILE A 771 -66.19 -110.89 18.09
N TYR A 772 -65.66 -109.70 18.37
CA TYR A 772 -65.48 -108.63 17.40
C TYR A 772 -64.00 -108.45 17.03
N LYS A 773 -63.74 -108.21 15.75
CA LYS A 773 -62.45 -107.81 15.22
C LYS A 773 -62.63 -106.60 14.31
N ASP A 774 -62.12 -105.45 14.72
CA ASP A 774 -62.25 -104.16 14.00
C ASP A 774 -63.69 -103.86 13.55
N ASP A 775 -64.61 -103.81 14.51
CA ASP A 775 -66.04 -103.56 14.32
C ASP A 775 -66.84 -104.67 13.59
N LYS A 776 -66.23 -105.81 13.27
CA LYS A 776 -66.89 -106.94 12.55
C LYS A 776 -67.00 -108.20 13.42
N LYS A 777 -68.13 -108.91 13.35
CA LYS A 777 -68.35 -110.19 14.06
C LYS A 777 -67.41 -111.27 13.50
N ASP A 778 -66.70 -111.98 14.36
CA ASP A 778 -65.71 -113.00 13.98
C ASP A 778 -65.85 -114.24 14.89
N GLY A 779 -65.63 -115.43 14.34
CA GLY A 779 -65.71 -116.68 15.11
C GLY A 779 -67.14 -117.18 15.41
N PRO A 780 -67.29 -118.14 16.34
CA PRO A 780 -68.59 -118.67 16.73
C PRO A 780 -69.35 -117.66 17.59
N TRP A 781 -70.60 -117.43 17.23
CA TRP A 781 -71.59 -116.68 17.98
C TRP A 781 -72.67 -117.65 18.45
N ILE A 782 -72.95 -117.62 19.74
CA ILE A 782 -73.90 -118.53 20.37
C ILE A 782 -74.97 -117.70 21.06
N TRP A 783 -76.23 -118.02 20.79
CA TRP A 783 -77.38 -117.49 21.49
C TRP A 783 -78.09 -118.63 22.22
N TYR A 784 -78.59 -118.34 23.41
CA TYR A 784 -79.20 -119.32 24.30
C TYR A 784 -80.69 -119.05 24.51
N TYR A 785 -81.47 -120.11 24.78
CA TYR A 785 -82.86 -119.94 25.17
C TYR A 785 -82.97 -119.54 26.65
N MET A 786 -83.84 -118.59 26.94
CA MET A 786 -84.14 -118.22 28.32
C MET A 786 -84.84 -119.37 29.08
N ASN A 787 -84.43 -119.64 30.31
CA ASN A 787 -84.94 -120.64 31.27
C ASN A 787 -84.71 -122.13 30.90
N ARG A 788 -83.57 -122.53 30.30
CA ARG A 788 -83.31 -123.95 29.94
C ARG A 788 -82.02 -124.60 30.48
N GLY A 789 -81.43 -124.06 31.55
CA GLY A 789 -80.30 -124.67 32.26
C GLY A 789 -78.95 -124.02 31.97
N GLU A 790 -77.86 -124.67 32.36
CA GLU A 790 -76.50 -124.13 32.18
C GLU A 790 -76.06 -124.17 30.70
N PRO A 791 -75.13 -123.28 30.27
CA PRO A 791 -74.61 -123.29 28.90
C PRO A 791 -73.99 -124.65 28.54
N GLY A 792 -74.58 -125.34 27.55
CA GLY A 792 -74.09 -126.63 27.04
C GLY A 792 -74.88 -127.87 27.49
N GLU A 793 -75.93 -127.73 28.31
CA GLU A 793 -76.87 -128.84 28.56
C GLU A 793 -77.70 -129.19 27.30
N GLU A 794 -77.97 -130.49 27.09
CA GLU A 794 -78.69 -131.02 25.93
C GLU A 794 -80.05 -130.33 25.77
N GLY A 795 -80.13 -129.39 24.82
CA GLY A 795 -81.33 -128.63 24.46
C GLY A 795 -81.41 -127.14 24.86
N ASN A 796 -80.36 -126.53 25.41
CA ASN A 796 -80.34 -125.11 25.81
C ASN A 796 -79.86 -124.12 24.71
N ILE A 797 -79.25 -124.62 23.65
CA ILE A 797 -78.70 -123.78 22.57
C ILE A 797 -79.85 -123.35 21.64
N MET A 798 -80.01 -122.04 21.45
CA MET A 798 -81.00 -121.47 20.52
C MET A 798 -80.42 -121.38 19.11
N SER A 799 -79.20 -120.86 18.97
CA SER A 799 -78.50 -120.88 17.70
C SER A 799 -76.99 -120.80 17.85
N GLU A 800 -76.30 -121.53 16.98
CA GLU A 800 -74.87 -121.43 16.77
C GLU A 800 -74.62 -120.90 15.36
N VAL A 801 -74.02 -119.72 15.27
CA VAL A 801 -73.71 -119.06 14.01
C VAL A 801 -72.23 -118.78 13.95
N LYS A 802 -71.57 -119.25 12.89
CA LYS A 802 -70.14 -118.99 12.68
C LYS A 802 -69.97 -117.84 11.70
N PHE A 803 -69.26 -116.80 12.11
CA PHE A 803 -68.84 -115.69 11.25
C PHE A 803 -67.35 -115.75 10.95
N ASN A 804 -66.96 -115.23 9.80
CA ASN A 804 -65.57 -114.90 9.48
C ASN A 804 -65.55 -113.44 9.00
N ASN A 805 -65.00 -112.55 9.81
CA ASN A 805 -64.84 -111.12 9.48
C ASN A 805 -66.13 -110.42 8.99
N GLY A 806 -67.26 -110.73 9.65
CA GLY A 806 -68.61 -110.22 9.34
C GLY A 806 -69.43 -111.07 8.36
N GLU A 807 -68.83 -112.06 7.69
CA GLU A 807 -69.56 -112.94 6.76
C GLU A 807 -70.05 -114.23 7.44
N LEU A 808 -71.31 -114.58 7.19
CA LEU A 808 -71.96 -115.79 7.70
C LEU A 808 -71.41 -117.05 7.02
N ILE A 809 -70.82 -117.99 7.78
CA ILE A 809 -70.22 -119.23 7.27
C ILE A 809 -71.15 -120.43 7.44
N SER A 810 -71.76 -120.57 8.61
CA SER A 810 -72.69 -121.66 8.91
C SER A 810 -73.62 -121.25 10.03
N GLU A 811 -74.86 -121.73 9.96
CA GLU A 811 -75.85 -121.54 11.02
C GLU A 811 -76.50 -122.88 11.35
N LYS A 812 -76.72 -123.11 12.65
CA LYS A 812 -77.53 -124.19 13.16
C LYS A 812 -78.47 -123.65 14.22
N CYS A 813 -79.70 -124.10 14.15
CA CYS A 813 -80.77 -123.66 15.01
C CYS A 813 -81.55 -124.87 15.48
N TYR A 814 -81.96 -124.84 16.74
CA TYR A 814 -82.55 -125.99 17.40
C TYR A 814 -83.92 -125.62 17.92
N LYS A 815 -84.91 -126.49 17.71
CA LYS A 815 -86.25 -126.31 18.28
C LYS A 815 -86.17 -126.23 19.79
N ARG A 816 -87.00 -125.35 20.35
CA ARG A 816 -87.15 -125.24 21.81
C ARG A 816 -87.73 -126.49 22.46
N GLU A 817 -88.42 -127.39 21.74
CA GLU A 817 -89.15 -128.51 22.36
C GLU A 817 -88.29 -129.76 22.48
N ASP A 818 -87.77 -130.25 21.36
CA ASP A 818 -87.09 -131.54 21.20
C ASP A 818 -85.59 -131.40 20.83
N SER A 819 -85.10 -130.17 20.64
CA SER A 819 -83.73 -129.87 20.19
C SER A 819 -83.40 -130.44 18.80
N GLU A 820 -84.42 -130.82 18.02
CA GLU A 820 -84.21 -131.18 16.62
C GLU A 820 -83.78 -129.94 15.82
N GLU A 821 -82.89 -130.14 14.85
CA GLU A 821 -82.41 -129.07 13.98
C GLU A 821 -83.58 -128.51 13.16
N ILE A 822 -83.75 -127.19 13.21
CA ILE A 822 -84.77 -126.43 12.48
C ILE A 822 -84.10 -125.30 11.71
N SER A 823 -84.73 -124.88 10.62
CA SER A 823 -84.30 -123.70 9.89
C SER A 823 -84.22 -122.48 10.82
N CYS A 824 -83.07 -121.80 10.85
CA CYS A 824 -82.88 -120.58 11.64
C CYS A 824 -83.91 -119.50 11.31
N LYS A 825 -84.43 -119.48 10.08
CA LYS A 825 -85.50 -118.56 9.68
C LYS A 825 -86.80 -118.76 10.47
N GLU A 826 -87.07 -119.98 10.94
CA GLU A 826 -88.27 -120.28 11.71
C GLU A 826 -88.16 -119.84 13.18
N ILE A 827 -86.95 -119.79 13.76
CA ILE A 827 -86.77 -119.31 15.14
C ILE A 827 -86.80 -117.79 15.20
N PHE A 828 -86.27 -117.13 14.17
CA PHE A 828 -85.85 -115.74 14.27
C PHE A 828 -86.66 -114.77 13.40
N GLY A 829 -87.41 -115.30 12.43
CA GLY A 829 -88.13 -114.49 11.46
C GLY A 829 -87.19 -113.78 10.47
N GLU A 830 -87.73 -113.33 9.34
CA GLU A 830 -86.92 -112.75 8.24
C GLU A 830 -86.24 -111.41 8.58
N ASN A 831 -86.56 -110.78 9.72
CA ASN A 831 -86.09 -109.44 10.11
C ASN A 831 -85.29 -109.42 11.42
N ASP A 832 -84.70 -110.54 11.83
CA ASP A 832 -83.94 -110.61 13.06
C ASP A 832 -82.67 -109.75 13.01
N TYR A 833 -82.46 -108.96 14.07
CA TYR A 833 -81.32 -108.07 14.30
C TYR A 833 -79.95 -108.80 14.24
N ARG A 834 -79.92 -110.12 14.37
CA ARG A 834 -78.67 -110.92 14.35
C ARG A 834 -78.08 -111.08 12.95
N PHE A 835 -78.91 -110.95 11.91
CA PHE A 835 -78.50 -110.88 10.50
C PHE A 835 -78.55 -109.46 9.91
N ALA A 836 -78.96 -108.47 10.71
CA ALA A 836 -79.02 -107.08 10.32
C ALA A 836 -77.63 -106.41 10.38
N ASP A 837 -76.68 -106.89 9.57
CA ASP A 837 -75.46 -106.11 9.23
C ASP A 837 -75.68 -105.26 7.95
N LYS A 838 -76.96 -104.94 7.66
CA LYS A 838 -77.34 -103.91 6.66
C LYS A 838 -78.36 -102.95 7.25
N LYS A 839 -77.92 -102.07 8.15
CA LYS A 839 -78.35 -100.68 8.19
C LYS A 839 -77.36 -99.80 8.93
#